data_AF-A0A8J9ZZX9-F1
#
_entry.id   AF-A0A8J9ZZX9-F1
#
_cell.length_a   1.000
_cell.length_b   1.000
_cell.length_c   1.000
_cell.angle_alpha   90.00
_cell.angle_beta   90.00
_cell.angle_gamma   90.00
#
_symmetry.space_group_name_H-M   'P 1'
#
loop_
_entity.id
_entity.type
_entity.pdbx_description
1 polymer ?
#
loop_
_entity_poly.entity_id
_entity_poly.type
_entity_poly.pdbx_seq_one_letter_code
_entity_poly.pdbx_strand_id
1 'polypeptide(L)'
;MGAGGSVAGRGKLGAVNFISKTRARLSKRRKGLQAASASKESTTSLPGVGEEEGIYCFRNHGQAIQIMEKMNELRKKGEFTDITLVQCKDSDFPCHRAVLMSAQYFRLMLEDLELGKAGANLSILHMHTEVLEDLLSFIYTGNILVTPANARHLLEAAHRFQMQDVAEKCCYLLEAMLTPANCLGLWQLADTLDQGSFLLRAQQYALHNFQQVMQHEEMLQLSSQQIVQYLSHDDLCTPDEHTVFTAAMKWLDTDTHRKACITKLVHSVRLEHVTPEFLVNSIETVPSIMDNPECAQYISDAKNYHLIRVVEKVEPKYKPRKSYTTGPSGKGTRGKQLWAQVKKMGGPKNNQSKGNTARQSVAEAGYQLCKPEQPSNVLKLMCQQRKDAEMTDITVCCEDSNFYCHKAVLATNAYFMAMFSADMRENQNSEAILKGVSPDIVSRLLNYIYTGEITMTTANAQDLLEASCHYQFQDVREACCTFLQDNLHPANCIGMWQFAEALACDRLQEAAKQYALRNFPDVCVESEILALPLDHMLEYLSSDKLFVMEEGTVFDTAMRWLNHDLANRRDAVRDMLGTVRLISVHPSYLQNVVSKNALIKQCPECMQLVEQAKKHVLLQDCDSEWVGRIQMSKPRDCVGRSVLVIVGGMVKVDRKEVSTDKLIYYDPQDPKWRLLGKLPVPLLSPGVAATRNSIYITGGKAMLSRTGEEDDTVTNKASMYSLAIERWLDLADMLDARRSHGCILLNGKVYVVGGLDQHDVVMDSAEVYDPEINQWESIMPLSRAVCAAATAACQGQLYVIGGSTMFNPIVPINLIQCFSPETGRWKYVESSLINHIGSPAVTMDGKIYAIAGAFHNHVIVFDPNTNQVTRVANISIVRALHSAAMLDGKIYCTGGIRDVPEVADPYNSMECYDPETDTWTAAGKLPQALFGHRCVTVFKRTKNEPRKKKKPAGKSDQVQLSSDHPARQFLQRRGTTILG
;
A
#
# COMPACT_ATOMS: atom_id res chain seq x y z
N MET A 1 -27.82 61.26 34.48
CA MET A 1 -26.59 61.42 35.29
C MET A 1 -25.44 61.04 34.37
N GLY A 2 -24.60 61.94 33.88
CA GLY A 2 -24.07 63.15 34.50
C GLY A 2 -22.55 62.99 34.55
N ALA A 3 -21.85 63.97 33.98
CA ALA A 3 -20.39 64.14 33.89
C ALA A 3 -19.69 63.31 32.80
N GLY A 4 -18.99 63.90 31.83
CA GLY A 4 -18.39 65.24 31.74
C GLY A 4 -16.97 65.03 31.22
N GLY A 5 -16.67 65.41 29.98
CA GLY A 5 -16.00 66.69 29.69
C GLY A 5 -14.63 66.38 29.07
N SER A 6 -14.35 66.82 27.84
CA SER A 6 -13.67 68.10 27.56
C SER A 6 -12.14 67.93 27.57
N VAL A 7 -11.27 68.50 26.74
CA VAL A 7 -11.24 69.29 25.49
C VAL A 7 -9.74 69.50 25.22
N ALA A 8 -9.31 69.51 23.94
CA ALA A 8 -8.07 70.11 23.40
C ALA A 8 -6.71 69.67 23.99
N GLY A 9 -5.57 69.79 23.32
CA GLY A 9 -5.23 70.32 22.01
C GLY A 9 -3.72 70.20 21.81
N ARG A 10 -3.31 70.23 20.52
CA ARG A 10 -2.03 70.70 19.96
C ARG A 10 -0.72 70.39 20.71
N GLY A 11 0.16 69.70 19.99
CA GLY A 11 1.36 70.37 19.47
C GLY A 11 2.72 69.96 20.04
N LYS A 12 3.45 69.23 19.18
CA LYS A 12 4.90 69.30 18.88
C LYS A 12 5.94 68.61 19.79
N LEU A 13 6.69 67.77 19.08
CA LEU A 13 8.15 67.53 19.11
C LEU A 13 8.72 66.64 20.23
N GLY A 14 9.28 65.50 19.77
CA GLY A 14 10.16 64.64 20.54
C GLY A 14 10.49 63.39 19.74
N ALA A 15 11.52 63.47 18.91
CA ALA A 15 12.09 62.31 18.24
C ALA A 15 12.64 61.29 19.27
N VAL A 16 12.86 60.07 18.78
CA VAL A 16 13.62 58.94 19.36
C VAL A 16 12.75 57.76 19.85
N ASN A 17 13.02 56.59 19.23
CA ASN A 17 12.58 55.22 19.57
C ASN A 17 11.25 54.71 19.01
N PHE A 18 11.21 54.43 17.71
CA PHE A 18 10.22 53.51 17.10
C PHE A 18 10.85 52.54 16.09
N ILE A 19 11.91 51.83 16.47
CA ILE A 19 12.37 50.62 15.78
C ILE A 19 12.78 49.58 16.83
N SER A 20 11.80 49.02 17.55
CA SER A 20 12.07 47.80 18.35
C SER A 20 10.85 46.94 18.70
N LYS A 21 9.60 47.34 18.41
CA LYS A 21 8.42 46.55 18.82
C LYS A 21 7.55 45.94 17.72
N THR A 22 7.85 46.15 16.44
CA THR A 22 7.09 45.54 15.32
C THR A 22 7.73 44.28 14.73
N ARG A 23 8.87 43.83 15.26
CA ARG A 23 9.59 42.62 14.78
C ARG A 23 9.24 41.34 15.56
N ALA A 24 8.49 41.44 16.66
CA ALA A 24 8.18 40.30 17.54
C ALA A 24 6.80 39.65 17.28
N ARG A 25 5.91 40.27 16.50
CA ARG A 25 4.59 39.70 16.15
C ARG A 25 4.51 39.00 14.79
N LEU A 26 5.52 39.14 13.93
CA LEU A 26 5.60 38.46 12.63
C LEU A 26 6.43 37.17 12.62
N SER A 27 7.17 36.86 13.70
CA SER A 27 7.96 35.61 13.79
C SER A 27 7.18 34.41 14.35
N LYS A 28 6.02 34.63 15.00
CA LYS A 28 5.13 33.55 15.46
C LYS A 28 4.11 33.06 14.42
N ARG A 29 3.80 33.86 13.38
CA ARG A 29 2.96 33.42 12.25
C ARG A 29 3.72 32.70 11.14
N ARG A 30 5.06 32.77 11.15
CA ARG A 30 5.93 32.10 10.16
C ARG A 30 6.40 30.70 10.59
N LYS A 31 6.19 30.31 11.86
CA LYS A 31 6.45 28.95 12.37
C LYS A 31 5.24 27.99 12.27
N GLY A 32 4.06 28.49 11.90
CA GLY A 32 2.87 27.67 11.61
C GLY A 32 2.68 27.30 10.14
N LEU A 33 3.50 27.84 9.24
CA LEU A 33 3.42 27.61 7.78
C LEU A 33 4.66 26.90 7.19
N GLN A 34 5.61 26.46 8.03
CA GLN A 34 6.82 25.73 7.62
C GLN A 34 6.81 24.24 8.05
N ALA A 35 5.64 23.71 8.41
CA ALA A 35 5.45 22.27 8.65
C ALA A 35 4.65 21.57 7.51
N ALA A 36 4.41 22.25 6.39
CA ALA A 36 3.60 21.74 5.26
C ALA A 36 4.38 21.62 3.93
N SER A 37 5.71 21.57 3.97
CA SER A 37 6.53 21.42 2.75
C SER A 37 7.76 20.55 2.99
N ALA A 38 7.55 19.28 3.32
CA ALA A 38 8.55 18.23 3.27
C ALA A 38 7.90 16.84 3.35
N SER A 39 7.29 16.38 2.25
CA SER A 39 7.08 14.95 2.02
C SER A 39 7.62 14.62 0.65
N LYS A 40 8.76 13.92 0.65
CA LYS A 40 9.30 13.25 -0.52
C LYS A 40 8.24 12.27 -1.05
N GLU A 41 8.11 12.24 -2.36
CA GLU A 41 7.45 11.17 -3.09
C GLU A 41 8.12 9.83 -2.74
N SER A 42 7.35 8.99 -2.06
CA SER A 42 7.53 7.55 -2.06
C SER A 42 6.14 6.94 -2.22
N THR A 43 5.87 6.47 -3.43
CA THR A 43 5.01 5.33 -3.80
C THR A 43 3.91 4.88 -2.84
N THR A 44 2.71 4.77 -3.40
CA THR A 44 1.51 4.08 -2.91
C THR A 44 0.81 4.70 -1.69
N SER A 45 -0.13 5.62 -1.95
CA SER A 45 -1.16 5.99 -0.99
C SER A 45 -2.50 6.19 -1.71
N LEU A 46 -3.48 5.39 -1.31
CA LEU A 46 -4.87 5.34 -1.75
C LEU A 46 -5.56 6.73 -1.71
N PRO A 47 -6.59 6.97 -2.56
CA PRO A 47 -7.30 8.24 -2.59
C PRO A 47 -8.10 8.50 -1.31
N GLY A 48 -8.09 9.77 -0.88
CA GLY A 48 -8.73 10.24 0.34
C GLY A 48 -10.25 10.12 0.30
N VAL A 49 -10.78 9.43 1.30
CA VAL A 49 -12.22 9.30 1.58
C VAL A 49 -12.71 10.60 2.21
N GLY A 50 -13.58 11.33 1.52
CA GLY A 50 -14.49 12.27 2.16
C GLY A 50 -15.59 11.46 2.85
N GLU A 51 -15.61 11.45 4.17
CA GLU A 51 -16.61 10.76 4.98
C GLU A 51 -17.93 11.56 4.97
N GLU A 52 -18.71 11.41 3.89
CA GLU A 52 -20.17 11.44 3.95
C GLU A 52 -20.64 10.01 3.60
N GLU A 53 -21.42 9.38 4.47
CA GLU A 53 -21.79 7.96 4.38
C GLU A 53 -22.36 7.61 3.00
N GLY A 54 -21.58 6.88 2.18
CA GLY A 54 -22.05 6.24 0.95
C GLY A 54 -21.71 6.92 -0.39
N ILE A 55 -20.93 8.02 -0.41
CA ILE A 55 -20.52 8.68 -1.67
C ILE A 55 -19.00 8.54 -1.87
N TYR A 56 -18.59 7.81 -2.91
CA TYR A 56 -17.20 7.66 -3.32
C TYR A 56 -16.93 8.49 -4.57
N CYS A 57 -15.94 9.38 -4.54
CA CYS A 57 -15.50 10.12 -5.72
C CYS A 57 -14.19 9.54 -6.25
N PHE A 58 -14.25 8.89 -7.41
CA PHE A 58 -13.07 8.44 -8.13
C PHE A 58 -12.54 9.58 -9.00
N ARG A 59 -11.22 9.82 -8.94
CA ARG A 59 -10.54 10.83 -9.77
C ARG A 59 -9.34 10.19 -10.47
N ASN A 60 -9.33 10.22 -11.80
CA ASN A 60 -8.17 9.83 -12.59
C ASN A 60 -7.29 11.07 -12.85
N HIS A 61 -6.19 11.19 -12.09
CA HIS A 61 -5.25 12.31 -12.19
C HIS A 61 -4.49 12.37 -13.53
N GLY A 62 -4.39 11.26 -14.27
CA GLY A 62 -3.66 11.17 -15.54
C GLY A 62 -4.52 11.27 -16.79
N GLN A 63 -5.85 11.14 -16.66
CA GLN A 63 -6.77 11.09 -17.79
C GLN A 63 -6.72 12.34 -18.66
N ALA A 64 -6.63 13.53 -18.04
CA ALA A 64 -6.57 14.79 -18.79
C ALA A 64 -5.37 14.85 -19.74
N ILE A 65 -4.22 14.30 -19.32
CA ILE A 65 -3.01 14.23 -20.14
C ILE A 65 -3.22 13.26 -21.29
N GLN A 66 -3.72 12.05 -21.00
CA GLN A 66 -3.97 11.02 -22.01
C GLN A 66 -4.97 11.45 -23.10
N ILE A 67 -6.07 12.09 -22.69
CA ILE A 67 -7.09 12.61 -23.61
C ILE A 67 -6.47 13.66 -24.53
N MET A 68 -5.72 14.62 -23.98
CA MET A 68 -5.13 15.69 -24.78
C MET A 68 -3.98 15.21 -25.68
N GLU A 69 -3.20 14.21 -25.25
CA GLU A 69 -2.23 13.54 -26.11
C GLU A 69 -2.92 12.86 -27.30
N LYS A 70 -4.01 12.13 -27.05
CA LYS A 70 -4.80 11.49 -28.11
C LYS A 70 -5.47 12.51 -29.03
N MET A 71 -5.94 13.64 -28.52
CA MET A 71 -6.44 14.74 -29.35
C MET A 71 -5.34 15.38 -30.22
N ASN A 72 -4.09 15.43 -29.74
CA ASN A 72 -2.97 15.87 -30.58
C ASN A 72 -2.65 14.85 -31.68
N GLU A 73 -2.82 13.55 -31.43
CA GLU A 73 -2.72 12.53 -32.47
C GLU A 73 -3.84 12.66 -33.52
N LEU A 74 -5.09 12.87 -33.09
CA LEU A 74 -6.23 13.13 -33.98
C LEU A 74 -5.99 14.38 -34.84
N ARG A 75 -5.44 15.44 -34.23
CA ARG A 75 -5.00 16.65 -34.93
C ARG A 75 -4.01 16.33 -36.05
N LYS A 76 -2.96 15.57 -35.75
CA LYS A 76 -1.93 15.19 -36.74
C LYS A 76 -2.48 14.33 -37.87
N LYS A 77 -3.57 13.59 -37.64
CA LYS A 77 -4.30 12.82 -38.66
C LYS A 77 -5.33 13.65 -39.44
N GLY A 78 -5.65 14.87 -38.98
CA GLY A 78 -6.71 15.70 -39.56
C GLY A 78 -8.12 15.18 -39.29
N GLU A 79 -8.30 14.36 -38.26
CA GLU A 79 -9.60 13.79 -37.89
C GLU A 79 -10.35 14.72 -36.91
N PHE A 80 -11.64 14.96 -37.14
CA PHE A 80 -12.52 15.81 -36.32
C PHE A 80 -12.06 17.28 -36.14
N THR A 81 -11.16 17.77 -37.00
CA THR A 81 -10.69 19.16 -36.98
C THR A 81 -11.64 20.07 -37.74
N ASP A 82 -11.95 21.23 -37.17
CA ASP A 82 -12.93 22.20 -37.68
C ASP A 82 -12.28 23.53 -38.10
N ILE A 83 -10.96 23.69 -37.96
CA ILE A 83 -10.23 24.87 -38.39
C ILE A 83 -8.85 24.50 -38.95
N THR A 84 -8.39 25.22 -39.96
CA THR A 84 -7.08 24.98 -40.59
C THR A 84 -6.27 26.26 -40.55
N LEU A 85 -5.09 26.19 -39.95
CA LEU A 85 -4.12 27.29 -39.98
C LEU A 85 -3.29 27.14 -41.26
N VAL A 86 -3.51 28.04 -42.21
CA VAL A 86 -2.83 28.05 -43.50
C VAL A 86 -1.59 28.93 -43.40
N GLN A 87 -0.44 28.38 -43.74
CA GLN A 87 0.82 29.11 -43.82
C GLN A 87 1.17 29.38 -45.29
N CYS A 88 1.77 30.54 -45.62
CA CYS A 88 2.14 30.89 -47.00
C CYS A 88 3.20 29.98 -47.68
N LYS A 89 3.61 28.87 -47.07
CA LYS A 89 4.55 27.88 -47.63
C LYS A 89 4.02 26.48 -47.34
N ASP A 90 3.41 25.84 -48.34
CA ASP A 90 3.14 24.40 -48.57
C ASP A 90 2.69 23.46 -47.42
N SER A 91 2.33 23.95 -46.23
CA SER A 91 1.84 23.11 -45.12
C SER A 91 0.62 23.71 -44.42
N ASP A 92 -0.48 22.96 -44.43
CA ASP A 92 -1.72 23.28 -43.73
C ASP A 92 -1.76 22.55 -42.38
N PHE A 93 -2.12 23.26 -41.30
CA PHE A 93 -2.20 22.70 -39.95
C PHE A 93 -3.66 22.60 -39.49
N PRO A 94 -4.30 21.43 -39.63
CA PRO A 94 -5.64 21.20 -39.09
C PRO A 94 -5.59 21.24 -37.56
N CYS A 95 -6.58 21.88 -36.93
CA CYS A 95 -6.67 22.08 -35.49
C CYS A 95 -8.13 21.96 -35.02
N HIS A 96 -8.31 21.73 -33.72
CA HIS A 96 -9.61 21.83 -33.06
C HIS A 96 -9.79 23.26 -32.52
N ARG A 97 -10.78 23.99 -33.02
CA ARG A 97 -11.10 25.36 -32.62
C ARG A 97 -11.39 25.46 -31.13
N ALA A 98 -12.11 24.50 -30.56
CA ALA A 98 -12.40 24.44 -29.13
C ALA A 98 -11.13 24.42 -28.26
N VAL A 99 -10.07 23.73 -28.71
CA VAL A 99 -8.77 23.70 -28.03
C VAL A 99 -8.01 25.01 -28.24
N LEU A 100 -8.00 25.58 -29.44
CA LEU A 100 -7.31 26.86 -29.69
C LEU A 100 -7.88 28.00 -28.85
N MET A 101 -9.20 28.00 -28.59
CA MET A 101 -9.85 28.97 -27.70
C MET A 101 -9.32 28.94 -26.26
N SER A 102 -8.58 27.90 -25.84
CA SER A 102 -7.92 27.89 -24.53
C SER A 102 -6.73 28.85 -24.45
N ALA A 103 -6.11 29.17 -25.59
CA ALA A 103 -4.99 30.09 -25.67
C ALA A 103 -5.50 31.52 -25.92
N GLN A 104 -4.99 32.48 -25.13
CA GLN A 104 -5.48 33.86 -25.11
C GLN A 104 -5.41 34.55 -26.47
N TYR A 105 -4.32 34.36 -27.22
CA TYR A 105 -4.16 34.94 -28.55
C TYR A 105 -5.25 34.46 -29.54
N PHE A 106 -5.44 33.14 -29.62
CA PHE A 106 -6.40 32.55 -30.54
C PHE A 106 -7.84 32.85 -30.12
N ARG A 107 -8.12 32.96 -28.82
CA ARG A 107 -9.42 33.40 -28.31
C ARG A 107 -9.80 34.77 -28.85
N LEU A 108 -8.91 35.76 -28.70
CA LEU A 108 -9.14 37.12 -29.20
C LEU A 108 -9.29 37.16 -30.73
N MET A 109 -8.59 36.28 -31.44
CA MET A 109 -8.68 36.18 -32.91
C MET A 109 -9.98 35.53 -33.39
N LEU A 110 -10.48 34.52 -32.67
CA LEU A 110 -11.66 33.73 -33.03
C LEU A 110 -12.99 34.33 -32.54
N GLU A 111 -12.94 35.28 -31.60
CA GLU A 111 -14.09 36.09 -31.19
C GLU A 111 -14.54 37.08 -32.29
N ASP A 112 -13.74 37.28 -33.34
CA ASP A 112 -14.11 38.07 -34.51
C ASP A 112 -15.09 37.29 -35.42
N LEU A 113 -16.30 37.84 -35.65
CA LEU A 113 -17.46 37.16 -36.23
C LEU A 113 -17.25 36.56 -37.64
N GLU A 114 -16.28 37.07 -38.39
CA GLU A 114 -15.94 36.62 -39.75
C GLU A 114 -14.97 35.41 -39.75
N LEU A 115 -14.07 35.35 -38.77
CA LEU A 115 -12.97 34.36 -38.69
C LEU A 115 -13.31 33.14 -37.84
N GLY A 116 -14.34 33.25 -36.99
CA GLY A 116 -14.81 32.19 -36.09
C GLY A 116 -15.80 31.19 -36.70
N LYS A 117 -15.90 31.04 -38.03
CA LYS A 117 -16.79 30.03 -38.63
C LYS A 117 -16.09 28.67 -38.76
N ALA A 118 -16.82 27.57 -38.57
CA ALA A 118 -16.30 26.23 -38.81
C ALA A 118 -15.87 26.08 -40.28
N GLY A 119 -14.65 25.58 -40.52
CA GLY A 119 -14.04 25.48 -41.85
C GLY A 119 -13.27 26.72 -42.31
N ALA A 120 -13.01 27.70 -41.44
CA ALA A 120 -12.22 28.89 -41.78
C ALA A 120 -10.73 28.57 -41.91
N ASN A 121 -10.10 29.11 -42.96
CA ASN A 121 -8.66 29.07 -43.17
C ASN A 121 -8.01 30.34 -42.58
N LEU A 122 -7.25 30.18 -41.50
CA LEU A 122 -6.57 31.30 -40.84
C LEU A 122 -5.15 31.44 -41.37
N SER A 123 -4.84 32.55 -42.03
CA SER A 123 -3.49 32.80 -42.54
C SER A 123 -2.56 33.33 -41.44
N ILE A 124 -1.63 32.50 -40.95
CA ILE A 124 -0.57 32.95 -40.04
C ILE A 124 0.67 33.29 -40.88
N LEU A 125 0.88 34.59 -41.08
CA LEU A 125 1.99 35.12 -41.88
C LEU A 125 3.32 35.14 -41.08
N HIS A 126 4.41 34.73 -41.74
CA HIS A 126 5.82 34.86 -41.28
C HIS A 126 6.19 34.07 -39.99
N MET A 127 6.20 32.74 -40.05
CA MET A 127 6.74 31.87 -38.99
C MET A 127 7.49 30.66 -39.57
N HIS A 128 8.28 29.96 -38.76
CA HIS A 128 8.86 28.67 -39.11
C HIS A 128 7.84 27.55 -38.84
N THR A 129 7.68 26.62 -39.79
CA THR A 129 6.72 25.50 -39.74
C THR A 129 6.93 24.61 -38.51
N GLU A 130 8.18 24.24 -38.23
CA GLU A 130 8.55 23.41 -37.06
C GLU A 130 8.17 24.08 -35.74
N VAL A 131 8.39 25.39 -35.62
CA VAL A 131 8.08 26.15 -34.40
C VAL A 131 6.58 26.26 -34.18
N LEU A 132 5.79 26.42 -35.25
CA LEU A 132 4.34 26.43 -35.15
C LEU A 132 3.81 25.07 -34.69
N GLU A 133 4.33 23.98 -35.23
CA GLU A 133 3.95 22.61 -34.84
C GLU A 133 4.32 22.28 -33.39
N ASP A 134 5.48 22.75 -32.92
CA ASP A 134 5.91 22.63 -31.52
C ASP A 134 4.99 23.40 -30.58
N LEU A 135 4.61 24.64 -30.95
CA LEU A 135 3.70 25.47 -30.15
C LEU A 135 2.27 24.92 -30.15
N LEU A 136 1.78 24.41 -31.27
CA LEU A 136 0.48 23.74 -31.33
C LEU A 136 0.51 22.47 -30.47
N SER A 137 1.55 21.65 -30.57
CA SER A 137 1.72 20.47 -29.71
C SER A 137 1.79 20.86 -28.22
N PHE A 138 2.38 22.00 -27.89
CA PHE A 138 2.40 22.55 -26.54
C PHE A 138 1.02 22.95 -26.03
N ILE A 139 0.15 23.55 -26.87
CA ILE A 139 -1.23 23.88 -26.46
C ILE A 139 -1.98 22.64 -25.99
N TYR A 140 -1.83 21.52 -26.69
CA TYR A 140 -2.50 20.25 -26.36
C TYR A 140 -1.83 19.55 -25.17
N THR A 141 -0.51 19.32 -25.22
CA THR A 141 0.18 18.43 -24.27
C THR A 141 0.78 19.15 -23.07
N GLY A 142 0.98 20.47 -23.15
CA GLY A 142 1.74 21.25 -22.16
C GLY A 142 3.24 20.94 -22.15
N ASN A 143 3.74 20.18 -23.12
CA ASN A 143 5.14 19.78 -23.21
C ASN A 143 5.80 20.41 -24.44
N ILE A 144 6.95 21.05 -24.25
CA ILE A 144 7.76 21.59 -25.35
C ILE A 144 9.25 21.46 -25.05
N LEU A 145 10.02 21.06 -26.06
CA LEU A 145 11.47 20.95 -25.97
C LEU A 145 12.13 22.20 -26.54
N VAL A 146 12.77 22.98 -25.66
CA VAL A 146 13.52 24.18 -26.02
C VAL A 146 14.98 23.79 -26.23
N THR A 147 15.44 23.80 -27.46
CA THR A 147 16.83 23.52 -27.84
C THR A 147 17.56 24.83 -28.18
N PRO A 148 18.91 24.84 -28.18
CA PRO A 148 19.69 25.98 -28.65
C PRO A 148 19.30 26.47 -30.06
N ALA A 149 18.96 25.54 -30.95
CA ALA A 149 18.63 25.83 -32.35
C ALA A 149 17.25 26.47 -32.51
N ASN A 150 16.24 26.00 -31.77
CA ASN A 150 14.87 26.53 -31.88
C ASN A 150 14.59 27.73 -30.95
N ALA A 151 15.40 27.95 -29.91
CA ALA A 151 15.11 28.92 -28.85
C ALA A 151 14.87 30.36 -29.35
N ARG A 152 15.60 30.80 -30.38
CA ARG A 152 15.41 32.16 -30.96
C ARG A 152 14.06 32.30 -31.64
N HIS A 153 13.76 31.42 -32.59
CA HIS A 153 12.50 31.43 -33.33
C HIS A 153 11.31 31.14 -32.42
N LEU A 154 11.49 30.28 -31.42
CA LEU A 154 10.48 29.96 -30.43
C LEU A 154 10.18 31.15 -29.50
N LEU A 155 11.19 31.96 -29.15
CA LEU A 155 10.97 33.18 -28.36
C LEU A 155 10.16 34.24 -29.14
N GLU A 156 10.51 34.47 -30.41
CA GLU A 156 9.78 35.39 -31.29
C GLU A 156 8.30 34.96 -31.43
N ALA A 157 8.07 33.65 -31.64
CA ALA A 157 6.74 33.10 -31.74
C ALA A 157 5.97 33.12 -30.41
N ALA A 158 6.59 32.73 -29.31
CA ALA A 158 5.97 32.74 -27.98
C ALA A 158 5.55 34.14 -27.55
N HIS A 159 6.35 35.16 -27.88
CA HIS A 159 5.98 36.56 -27.64
C HIS A 159 4.72 36.95 -28.46
N ARG A 160 4.67 36.59 -29.74
CA ARG A 160 3.53 36.87 -30.62
C ARG A 160 2.23 36.19 -30.13
N PHE A 161 2.32 34.95 -29.67
CA PHE A 161 1.17 34.19 -29.13
C PHE A 161 0.89 34.47 -27.65
N GLN A 162 1.61 35.39 -27.02
CA GLN A 162 1.48 35.73 -25.59
C GLN A 162 1.68 34.52 -24.64
N MET A 163 2.55 33.57 -25.01
CA MET A 163 2.90 32.41 -24.21
C MET A 163 4.09 32.71 -23.30
N GLN A 164 3.84 33.41 -22.19
CA GLN A 164 4.88 33.92 -21.29
C GLN A 164 5.82 32.82 -20.76
N ASP A 165 5.29 31.64 -20.41
CA ASP A 165 6.12 30.59 -19.82
C ASP A 165 7.14 29.98 -20.78
N VAL A 166 6.76 29.84 -22.05
CA VAL A 166 7.66 29.38 -23.10
C VAL A 166 8.73 30.45 -23.31
N ALA A 167 8.33 31.72 -23.40
CA ALA A 167 9.25 32.85 -23.54
C ALA A 167 10.26 32.94 -22.38
N GLU A 168 9.82 32.76 -21.13
CA GLU A 168 10.70 32.75 -19.96
C GLU A 168 11.75 31.64 -20.01
N LYS A 169 11.39 30.43 -20.48
CA LYS A 169 12.34 29.33 -20.64
C LYS A 169 13.29 29.52 -21.81
N CYS A 170 12.82 30.06 -22.93
CA CYS A 170 13.68 30.48 -24.03
C CYS A 170 14.70 31.52 -23.55
N CYS A 171 14.27 32.56 -22.83
CA CYS A 171 15.15 33.55 -22.23
C CYS A 171 16.18 32.91 -21.30
N TYR A 172 15.77 31.98 -20.42
CA TYR A 172 16.70 31.28 -19.52
C TYR A 172 17.79 30.49 -20.28
N LEU A 173 17.42 29.79 -21.35
CA LEU A 173 18.38 29.04 -22.15
C LEU A 173 19.31 29.98 -22.92
N LEU A 174 18.76 31.03 -23.53
CA LEU A 174 19.55 32.06 -24.24
C LEU A 174 20.52 32.79 -23.29
N GLU A 175 20.13 33.06 -22.05
CA GLU A 175 21.01 33.59 -21.00
C GLU A 175 22.17 32.64 -20.67
N ALA A 176 21.91 31.33 -20.62
CA ALA A 176 22.94 30.33 -20.35
C ALA A 176 23.95 30.21 -21.50
N MET A 177 23.52 30.53 -22.73
CA MET A 177 24.33 30.51 -23.94
C MET A 177 25.00 31.84 -24.26
N LEU A 178 24.95 32.85 -23.37
CA LEU A 178 25.65 34.11 -23.57
C LEU A 178 27.16 33.89 -23.69
N THR A 179 27.68 34.19 -24.87
CA THR A 179 29.10 34.20 -25.22
C THR A 179 29.47 35.61 -25.71
N PRO A 180 30.76 35.97 -25.70
CA PRO A 180 31.21 37.25 -26.27
C PRO A 180 30.88 37.42 -27.76
N ALA A 181 30.59 36.31 -28.45
CA ALA A 181 30.31 36.26 -29.88
C ALA A 181 28.82 36.30 -30.25
N ASN A 182 27.89 36.22 -29.29
CA ASN A 182 26.44 36.26 -29.55
C ASN A 182 25.67 37.25 -28.66
N CYS A 183 26.36 37.90 -27.71
CA CYS A 183 25.72 38.74 -26.71
C CYS A 183 25.08 39.99 -27.29
N LEU A 184 25.62 40.52 -28.40
CA LEU A 184 25.07 41.72 -29.05
C LEU A 184 23.83 41.36 -29.88
N GLY A 185 23.87 40.25 -30.60
CA GLY A 185 22.69 39.73 -31.31
C GLY A 185 21.52 39.39 -30.36
N LEU A 186 21.82 38.77 -29.21
CA LEU A 186 20.81 38.46 -28.19
C LEU A 186 20.29 39.69 -27.44
N TRP A 187 21.12 40.72 -27.28
CA TRP A 187 20.67 42.01 -26.77
C TRP A 187 19.67 42.65 -27.75
N GLN A 188 19.99 42.74 -29.04
CA GLN A 188 19.06 43.29 -30.03
C GLN A 188 17.73 42.51 -30.08
N LEU A 189 17.79 41.19 -29.97
CA LEU A 189 16.61 40.35 -29.86
C LEU A 189 15.79 40.66 -28.59
N ALA A 190 16.44 40.84 -27.45
CA ALA A 190 15.78 41.19 -26.19
C ALA A 190 15.09 42.57 -26.24
N ASP A 191 15.71 43.52 -26.93
CA ASP A 191 15.23 44.90 -27.11
C ASP A 191 14.02 44.94 -28.04
N THR A 192 14.07 44.19 -29.15
CA THR A 192 12.96 44.10 -30.10
C THR A 192 11.71 43.39 -29.54
N LEU A 193 11.90 42.43 -28.63
CA LEU A 193 10.81 41.66 -28.01
C LEU A 193 10.35 42.20 -26.64
N ASP A 194 10.84 43.37 -26.24
CA ASP A 194 10.54 44.06 -24.96
C ASP A 194 10.66 43.15 -23.72
N GLN A 195 11.66 42.27 -23.71
CA GLN A 195 11.89 41.32 -22.60
C GLN A 195 12.81 41.93 -21.54
N GLY A 196 12.25 42.81 -20.69
CA GLY A 196 13.04 43.66 -19.77
C GLY A 196 14.04 42.93 -18.86
N SER A 197 13.72 41.73 -18.36
CA SER A 197 14.64 40.97 -17.49
C SER A 197 15.81 40.34 -18.26
N PHE A 198 15.54 39.87 -19.48
CA PHE A 198 16.56 39.28 -20.36
C PHE A 198 17.48 40.37 -20.91
N LEU A 199 16.89 41.49 -21.32
CA LEU A 199 17.57 42.69 -21.80
C LEU A 199 18.60 43.19 -20.79
N LEU A 200 18.20 43.38 -19.53
CA LEU A 200 19.10 43.86 -18.48
C LEU A 200 20.30 42.91 -18.26
N ARG A 201 20.08 41.60 -18.37
CA ARG A 201 21.13 40.59 -18.16
C ARG A 201 22.07 40.50 -19.36
N ALA A 202 21.56 40.52 -20.58
CA ALA A 202 22.36 40.57 -21.80
C ALA A 202 23.24 41.83 -21.83
N GLN A 203 22.66 42.98 -21.47
CA GLN A 203 23.38 44.26 -21.31
C GLN A 203 24.50 44.16 -20.25
N GLN A 204 24.20 43.65 -19.05
CA GLN A 204 25.21 43.48 -17.99
C GLN A 204 26.35 42.53 -18.40
N TYR A 205 26.04 41.45 -19.11
CA TYR A 205 27.05 40.52 -19.61
C TYR A 205 27.94 41.18 -20.66
N ALA A 206 27.35 41.91 -21.61
CA ALA A 206 28.07 42.65 -22.62
C ALA A 206 28.98 43.71 -22.00
N LEU A 207 28.52 44.46 -20.99
CA LEU A 207 29.33 45.48 -20.29
C LEU A 207 30.50 44.87 -19.52
N HIS A 208 30.32 43.70 -18.91
CA HIS A 208 31.37 43.02 -18.14
C HIS A 208 32.45 42.41 -19.04
N ASN A 209 32.11 41.86 -20.20
CA ASN A 209 33.06 41.15 -21.08
C ASN A 209 33.53 41.98 -22.29
N PHE A 210 33.47 43.31 -22.18
CA PHE A 210 33.73 44.26 -23.28
C PHE A 210 34.99 43.93 -24.11
N GLN A 211 36.12 43.65 -23.46
CA GLN A 211 37.39 43.35 -24.16
C GLN A 211 37.31 42.12 -25.09
N GLN A 212 36.53 41.10 -24.72
CA GLN A 212 36.33 39.91 -25.54
C GLN A 212 35.30 40.17 -26.65
N VAL A 213 34.26 40.94 -26.35
CA VAL A 213 33.23 41.35 -27.33
C VAL A 213 33.85 42.19 -28.46
N MET A 214 34.83 43.04 -28.15
CA MET A 214 35.58 43.86 -29.12
C MET A 214 36.32 43.07 -30.21
N GLN A 215 36.64 41.80 -29.93
CA GLN A 215 37.37 40.95 -30.87
C GLN A 215 36.44 40.36 -31.93
N HIS A 216 35.13 40.30 -31.67
CA HIS A 216 34.13 39.74 -32.57
C HIS A 216 33.51 40.80 -33.50
N GLU A 217 33.10 40.37 -34.69
CA GLU A 217 32.57 41.24 -35.75
C GLU A 217 31.15 41.74 -35.47
N GLU A 218 30.41 41.16 -34.51
CA GLU A 218 29.04 41.59 -34.16
C GLU A 218 28.95 43.06 -33.72
N MET A 219 30.03 43.63 -33.15
CA MET A 219 30.09 45.05 -32.81
C MET A 219 29.87 45.94 -34.03
N LEU A 220 30.32 45.50 -35.21
CA LEU A 220 30.26 46.26 -36.45
C LEU A 220 28.83 46.35 -37.01
N GLN A 221 27.92 45.50 -36.53
CA GLN A 221 26.51 45.46 -36.91
C GLN A 221 25.61 46.35 -36.02
N LEU A 222 26.16 46.97 -34.97
CA LEU A 222 25.41 47.89 -34.11
C LEU A 222 25.10 49.21 -34.82
N SER A 223 23.90 49.76 -34.56
CA SER A 223 23.53 51.11 -35.02
C SER A 223 24.31 52.21 -34.30
N SER A 224 24.37 53.40 -34.91
CA SER A 224 25.09 54.56 -34.35
C SER A 224 24.57 55.00 -32.98
N GLN A 225 23.28 54.82 -32.69
CA GLN A 225 22.68 55.13 -31.39
C GLN A 225 23.06 54.08 -30.33
N GLN A 226 22.96 52.80 -30.69
CA GLN A 226 23.25 51.69 -29.78
C GLN A 226 24.73 51.66 -29.37
N ILE A 227 25.66 51.93 -30.29
CA ILE A 227 27.08 51.92 -29.95
C ILE A 227 27.49 53.10 -29.07
N VAL A 228 26.91 54.28 -29.30
CA VAL A 228 27.14 55.46 -28.43
C VAL A 228 26.58 55.19 -27.03
N GLN A 229 25.40 54.58 -26.92
CA GLN A 229 24.83 54.17 -25.64
C GLN A 229 25.69 53.11 -24.93
N TYR A 230 26.24 52.15 -25.67
CA TYR A 230 27.09 51.09 -25.12
C TYR A 230 28.43 51.64 -24.61
N LEU A 231 29.12 52.47 -25.41
CA LEU A 231 30.42 53.05 -25.05
C LEU A 231 30.30 54.14 -23.97
N SER A 232 29.20 54.87 -23.91
CA SER A 232 28.96 55.89 -22.86
C SER A 232 28.66 55.29 -21.48
N HIS A 233 28.36 53.99 -21.38
CA HIS A 233 27.84 53.38 -20.15
C HIS A 233 28.87 53.31 -19.01
N ASP A 234 28.54 53.86 -17.84
CA ASP A 234 29.50 54.02 -16.73
C ASP A 234 30.10 52.72 -16.17
N ASP A 235 29.34 51.62 -16.28
CA ASP A 235 29.69 50.30 -15.74
C ASP A 235 30.54 49.42 -16.68
N LEU A 236 31.00 49.93 -17.82
CA LEU A 236 31.86 49.21 -18.76
C LEU A 236 33.14 48.70 -18.04
N CYS A 237 33.45 47.40 -18.18
CA CYS A 237 34.64 46.81 -17.57
C CYS A 237 35.82 46.80 -18.54
N THR A 238 36.70 47.78 -18.42
CA THR A 238 37.90 47.91 -19.25
C THR A 238 39.14 48.17 -18.40
N PRO A 239 40.31 47.62 -18.77
CA PRO A 239 41.57 47.90 -18.06
C PRO A 239 41.96 49.38 -18.17
N ASP A 240 41.64 50.01 -19.31
CA ASP A 240 42.00 51.37 -19.65
C ASP A 240 41.02 51.96 -20.70
N GLU A 241 41.01 53.29 -20.84
CA GLU A 241 40.22 53.98 -21.88
C GLU A 241 40.83 53.88 -23.29
N HIS A 242 42.09 53.42 -23.42
CA HIS A 242 42.72 53.19 -24.72
C HIS A 242 41.98 52.10 -25.50
N THR A 243 41.52 51.05 -24.79
CA THR A 243 40.69 50.00 -25.37
C THR A 243 39.35 50.55 -25.89
N VAL A 244 38.68 51.42 -25.14
CA VAL A 244 37.39 52.04 -25.54
C VAL A 244 37.57 52.89 -26.79
N PHE A 245 38.65 53.69 -26.85
CA PHE A 245 39.00 54.50 -28.01
C PHE A 245 39.28 53.63 -29.25
N THR A 246 40.07 52.56 -29.07
CA THR A 246 40.41 51.64 -30.17
C THR A 246 39.16 50.92 -30.71
N ALA A 247 38.19 50.56 -29.86
CA ALA A 247 36.89 50.04 -30.30
C ALA A 247 36.09 51.04 -31.13
N ALA A 248 36.00 52.28 -30.65
CA ALA A 248 35.26 53.33 -31.33
C ALA A 248 35.83 53.58 -32.74
N MET A 249 37.15 53.59 -32.88
CA MET A 249 37.83 53.72 -34.17
C MET A 249 37.62 52.50 -35.07
N LYS A 250 37.75 51.28 -34.54
CA LYS A 250 37.49 50.05 -35.29
C LYS A 250 36.06 50.00 -35.86
N TRP A 251 35.06 50.53 -35.16
CA TRP A 251 33.69 50.65 -35.68
C TRP A 251 33.54 51.77 -36.71
N LEU A 252 34.22 52.91 -36.52
CA LEU A 252 34.20 54.05 -37.44
C LEU A 252 34.83 53.72 -38.79
N ASP A 253 35.91 52.94 -38.79
CA ASP A 253 36.71 52.61 -39.98
C ASP A 253 35.99 51.62 -40.94
N THR A 254 34.92 50.97 -40.49
CA THR A 254 34.20 49.97 -41.30
C THR A 254 33.22 50.52 -42.33
N ASP A 255 32.72 51.75 -42.16
CA ASP A 255 31.77 52.34 -43.09
C ASP A 255 31.93 53.87 -43.13
N THR A 256 32.13 54.40 -44.34
CA THR A 256 32.41 55.82 -44.59
C THR A 256 31.24 56.73 -44.20
N HIS A 257 30.00 56.22 -44.17
CA HIS A 257 28.82 56.97 -43.76
C HIS A 257 28.71 57.14 -42.23
N ARG A 258 29.44 56.36 -41.44
CA ARG A 258 29.43 56.45 -39.96
C ARG A 258 30.23 57.64 -39.40
N LYS A 259 31.01 58.32 -40.26
CA LYS A 259 31.80 59.52 -39.92
C LYS A 259 30.96 60.68 -39.37
N ALA A 260 29.66 60.74 -39.67
CA ALA A 260 28.75 61.74 -39.12
C ALA A 260 28.56 61.64 -37.59
N CYS A 261 28.84 60.47 -36.98
CA CYS A 261 28.66 60.23 -35.54
C CYS A 261 29.95 60.41 -34.72
N ILE A 262 31.03 60.89 -35.35
CA ILE A 262 32.35 60.97 -34.72
C ILE A 262 32.37 61.86 -33.48
N THR A 263 31.63 62.98 -33.50
CA THR A 263 31.56 63.90 -32.35
C THR A 263 31.00 63.20 -31.11
N LYS A 264 29.87 62.50 -31.26
CA LYS A 264 29.22 61.79 -30.14
C LYS A 264 30.03 60.59 -29.66
N LEU A 265 30.76 59.92 -30.54
CA LEU A 265 31.65 58.80 -30.20
C LEU A 265 32.89 59.26 -29.42
N VAL A 266 33.56 60.33 -29.85
CA VAL A 266 34.75 60.85 -29.16
C VAL A 266 34.38 61.38 -27.77
N HIS A 267 33.21 62.00 -27.60
CA HIS A 267 32.70 62.40 -26.28
C HIS A 267 32.33 61.21 -25.37
N SER A 268 32.15 60.00 -25.92
CA SER A 268 31.89 58.79 -25.12
C SER A 268 33.16 58.18 -24.51
N VAL A 269 34.35 58.55 -25.01
CA VAL A 269 35.64 58.14 -24.47
C VAL A 269 36.09 59.14 -23.40
N ARG A 270 36.45 58.65 -22.21
CA ARG A 270 36.84 59.54 -21.10
C ARG A 270 38.30 59.96 -21.23
N LEU A 271 38.59 60.94 -22.09
CA LEU A 271 39.95 61.41 -22.41
C LEU A 271 40.75 61.86 -21.17
N GLU A 272 40.08 62.27 -20.09
CA GLU A 272 40.68 62.63 -18.80
C GLU A 272 41.42 61.45 -18.10
N HIS A 273 41.12 60.20 -18.49
CA HIS A 273 41.71 58.98 -17.93
C HIS A 273 42.65 58.24 -18.90
N VAL A 274 42.91 58.82 -20.07
CA VAL A 274 43.87 58.33 -21.07
C VAL A 274 45.28 58.82 -20.69
N THR A 275 46.32 58.00 -20.89
CA THR A 275 47.70 58.45 -20.67
C THR A 275 48.09 59.60 -21.62
N PRO A 276 48.88 60.60 -21.14
CA PRO A 276 49.30 61.73 -21.96
C PRO A 276 50.05 61.31 -23.24
N GLU A 277 50.84 60.23 -23.15
CA GLU A 277 51.60 59.67 -24.27
C GLU A 277 50.68 59.16 -25.39
N PHE A 278 49.59 58.47 -25.05
CA PHE A 278 48.64 57.97 -26.05
C PHE A 278 47.79 59.07 -26.66
N LEU A 279 47.45 60.11 -25.88
CA LEU A 279 46.64 61.24 -26.35
C LEU A 279 47.37 62.05 -27.44
N VAL A 280 48.70 62.19 -27.32
CA VAL A 280 49.55 62.86 -28.32
C VAL A 280 49.92 61.91 -29.47
N ASN A 281 50.31 60.66 -29.18
CA ASN A 281 50.86 59.78 -30.21
C ASN A 281 49.79 59.04 -31.04
N SER A 282 48.59 58.83 -30.51
CA SER A 282 47.59 57.93 -31.11
C SER A 282 46.23 58.59 -31.38
N ILE A 283 45.84 59.65 -30.66
CA ILE A 283 44.54 60.34 -30.86
C ILE A 283 44.71 61.53 -31.81
N GLU A 284 45.75 62.34 -31.62
CA GLU A 284 46.04 63.52 -32.44
C GLU A 284 46.54 63.19 -33.85
N THR A 285 47.08 61.98 -34.04
CA THR A 285 47.57 61.48 -35.33
C THR A 285 46.46 61.00 -36.26
N VAL A 286 45.20 60.94 -35.80
CA VAL A 286 44.04 60.51 -36.60
C VAL A 286 43.42 61.71 -37.33
N PRO A 287 43.58 61.84 -38.66
CA PRO A 287 43.13 63.02 -39.42
C PRO A 287 41.61 63.23 -39.32
N SER A 288 40.84 62.14 -39.33
CA SER A 288 39.37 62.18 -39.32
C SER A 288 38.77 62.80 -38.04
N ILE A 289 39.49 62.82 -36.92
CA ILE A 289 39.04 63.44 -35.66
C ILE A 289 39.43 64.92 -35.63
N MET A 290 40.61 65.26 -36.16
CA MET A 290 41.15 66.62 -36.17
C MET A 290 40.47 67.54 -37.19
N ASP A 291 39.86 66.99 -38.23
CA ASP A 291 39.06 67.73 -39.20
C ASP A 291 37.77 68.33 -38.60
N ASN A 292 37.33 67.85 -37.43
CA ASN A 292 36.15 68.37 -36.74
C ASN A 292 36.53 69.33 -35.60
N PRO A 293 36.12 70.62 -35.64
CA PRO A 293 36.54 71.62 -34.66
C PRO A 293 36.08 71.31 -33.23
N GLU A 294 34.93 70.64 -33.05
CA GLU A 294 34.43 70.29 -31.71
C GLU A 294 35.25 69.17 -31.05
N CYS A 295 35.70 68.19 -31.84
CA CYS A 295 36.57 67.11 -31.36
C CYS A 295 37.96 67.64 -31.02
N ALA A 296 38.51 68.54 -31.84
CA ALA A 296 39.78 69.19 -31.59
C ALA A 296 39.77 70.02 -30.30
N GLN A 297 38.67 70.74 -30.03
CA GLN A 297 38.48 71.48 -28.78
C GLN A 297 38.44 70.53 -27.57
N TYR A 298 37.69 69.43 -27.65
CA TYR A 298 37.57 68.46 -26.55
C TYR A 298 38.92 67.78 -26.21
N ILE A 299 39.76 67.51 -27.21
CA ILE A 299 41.11 66.98 -27.02
C ILE A 299 42.03 68.04 -26.38
N SER A 300 41.91 69.30 -26.78
CA SER A 300 42.67 70.42 -26.21
C SER A 300 42.31 70.65 -24.73
N ASP A 301 41.03 70.56 -24.40
CA ASP A 301 40.54 70.64 -23.01
C ASP A 301 41.06 69.48 -22.16
N ALA A 302 41.14 68.26 -22.71
CA ALA A 302 41.73 67.11 -22.02
C ALA A 302 43.26 67.28 -21.80
N LYS A 303 43.99 67.89 -22.74
CA LYS A 303 45.42 68.24 -22.57
C LYS A 303 45.61 69.25 -21.45
N ASN A 304 44.79 70.29 -21.43
CA ASN A 304 44.79 71.29 -20.37
C ASN A 304 44.47 70.66 -19.01
N TYR A 305 43.53 69.71 -18.95
CA TYR A 305 43.26 68.95 -17.73
C TYR A 305 44.48 68.15 -17.25
N HIS A 306 45.18 67.43 -18.12
CA HIS A 306 46.40 66.69 -17.72
C HIS A 306 47.57 67.60 -17.30
N LEU A 307 47.69 68.79 -17.91
CA LEU A 307 48.65 69.83 -17.49
C LEU A 307 48.31 70.43 -16.12
N ILE A 308 47.03 70.77 -15.88
CA ILE A 308 46.55 71.40 -14.64
C ILE A 308 46.52 70.39 -13.48
N ARG A 309 46.18 69.13 -13.72
CA ARG A 309 46.12 68.06 -12.71
C ARG A 309 47.46 67.82 -11.99
N VAL A 310 48.57 68.13 -12.63
CA VAL A 310 49.92 68.04 -12.04
C VAL A 310 50.17 69.18 -11.03
N VAL A 311 49.47 70.30 -11.17
CA VAL A 311 49.70 71.56 -10.42
C VAL A 311 48.64 71.78 -9.34
N GLU A 312 47.36 71.52 -9.65
CA GLU A 312 46.23 71.63 -8.73
C GLU A 312 45.44 70.32 -8.75
N LYS A 313 45.13 69.73 -7.59
CA LYS A 313 44.36 68.47 -7.48
C LYS A 313 42.89 68.69 -7.86
N VAL A 314 42.61 68.86 -9.15
CA VAL A 314 41.27 69.01 -9.72
C VAL A 314 40.62 67.62 -9.86
N GLU A 315 39.40 67.45 -9.32
CA GLU A 315 38.64 66.21 -9.48
C GLU A 315 38.19 66.01 -10.94
N PRO A 316 38.27 64.79 -11.50
CA PRO A 316 37.85 64.53 -12.88
C PRO A 316 36.33 64.67 -13.05
N LYS A 317 35.90 65.06 -14.25
CA LYS A 317 34.48 65.27 -14.60
C LYS A 317 33.71 63.95 -14.59
N TYR A 318 34.38 62.85 -14.92
CA TYR A 318 33.83 61.50 -14.86
C TYR A 318 34.66 60.62 -13.93
N LYS A 319 34.03 59.65 -13.25
CA LYS A 319 34.77 58.65 -12.48
C LYS A 319 35.53 57.71 -13.43
N PRO A 320 36.63 57.06 -13.00
CA PRO A 320 37.24 56.00 -13.79
C PRO A 320 36.28 54.82 -13.96
N ARG A 321 36.32 54.17 -15.13
CA ARG A 321 35.57 52.92 -15.38
C ARG A 321 36.12 51.78 -14.52
N LYS A 322 35.32 50.73 -14.33
CA LYS A 322 35.69 49.58 -13.49
C LYS A 322 36.80 48.77 -14.17
N SER A 323 38.00 48.72 -13.58
CA SER A 323 39.12 47.97 -14.16
C SER A 323 39.08 46.47 -13.87
N TYR A 324 39.50 45.67 -14.86
CA TYR A 324 39.80 44.25 -14.69
C TYR A 324 41.07 44.12 -13.84
N THR A 325 40.94 43.84 -12.54
CA THR A 325 42.09 43.41 -11.73
C THR A 325 42.35 41.93 -11.98
N THR A 326 43.09 41.63 -13.05
CA THR A 326 43.71 40.31 -13.26
C THR A 326 45.12 40.33 -12.65
N GLY A 327 45.29 39.77 -11.45
CA GLY A 327 46.61 39.61 -10.83
C GLY A 327 46.56 38.74 -9.56
N PRO A 328 47.43 37.72 -9.40
CA PRO A 328 47.31 36.68 -8.39
C PRO A 328 47.97 37.10 -7.08
N SER A 329 47.30 37.94 -6.28
CA SER A 329 47.56 38.05 -4.83
C SER A 329 46.69 39.16 -4.25
N GLY A 330 46.11 38.90 -3.08
CA GLY A 330 45.66 39.96 -2.17
C GLY A 330 44.33 40.64 -2.51
N LYS A 331 43.23 40.06 -1.99
CA LYS A 331 42.04 40.78 -1.50
C LYS A 331 41.32 41.71 -2.48
N GLY A 332 40.61 41.12 -3.44
CA GLY A 332 39.60 41.79 -4.28
C GLY A 332 38.24 41.08 -4.25
N THR A 333 37.62 40.94 -3.08
CA THR A 333 36.35 40.19 -2.90
C THR A 333 35.12 40.86 -3.53
N ARG A 334 35.19 42.13 -3.97
CA ARG A 334 34.00 42.88 -4.42
C ARG A 334 33.49 42.51 -5.83
N GLY A 335 34.37 42.20 -6.79
CA GLY A 335 33.95 41.85 -8.17
C GLY A 335 33.22 40.49 -8.24
N LYS A 336 33.77 39.46 -7.57
CA LYS A 336 33.10 38.16 -7.42
C LYS A 336 31.84 38.23 -6.54
N GLN A 337 31.78 39.15 -5.57
CA GLN A 337 30.61 39.32 -4.70
C GLN A 337 29.42 39.99 -5.40
N LEU A 338 29.65 40.94 -6.31
CA LEU A 338 28.56 41.57 -7.08
C LEU A 338 27.95 40.61 -8.11
N TRP A 339 28.75 39.83 -8.84
CA TRP A 339 28.22 38.77 -9.72
C TRP A 339 27.53 37.64 -8.92
N ALA A 340 28.02 37.36 -7.70
CA ALA A 340 27.33 36.45 -6.77
C ALA A 340 26.06 37.05 -6.15
N GLN A 341 25.93 38.38 -6.06
CA GLN A 341 24.71 39.09 -5.63
C GLN A 341 23.67 39.15 -6.76
N VAL A 342 24.09 39.36 -8.01
CA VAL A 342 23.23 39.25 -9.20
C VAL A 342 22.70 37.83 -9.35
N LYS A 343 23.54 36.79 -9.13
CA LYS A 343 23.09 35.39 -9.01
C LYS A 343 22.10 35.14 -7.86
N LYS A 344 22.05 35.99 -6.83
CA LYS A 344 21.19 35.84 -5.64
C LYS A 344 19.84 36.53 -5.74
N MET A 345 19.62 37.44 -6.70
CA MET A 345 18.39 38.26 -6.77
C MET A 345 17.28 37.73 -7.71
N GLY A 346 17.41 36.54 -8.31
CA GLY A 346 16.38 36.06 -9.24
C GLY A 346 16.37 34.56 -9.55
N GLY A 347 16.54 33.70 -8.55
CA GLY A 347 16.34 32.25 -8.74
C GLY A 347 15.90 31.55 -7.46
N PRO A 348 15.00 30.54 -7.53
CA PRO A 348 14.62 29.76 -6.37
C PRO A 348 15.86 29.06 -5.80
N LYS A 349 16.02 29.14 -4.48
CA LYS A 349 17.16 28.56 -3.75
C LYS A 349 17.21 27.06 -3.98
N ASN A 350 18.18 26.59 -4.77
CA ASN A 350 18.59 25.19 -4.75
C ASN A 350 20.12 25.09 -4.63
N ASN A 351 20.56 24.09 -3.88
CA ASN A 351 21.85 23.98 -3.19
C ASN A 351 23.10 24.32 -4.03
N GLN A 352 23.95 25.17 -3.46
CA GLN A 352 25.26 25.57 -3.98
C GLN A 352 26.29 24.45 -3.76
N SER A 353 26.62 23.70 -4.81
CA SER A 353 27.98 23.14 -5.06
C SER A 353 28.12 22.32 -6.36
N LYS A 354 27.06 22.12 -7.16
CA LYS A 354 27.11 21.42 -8.47
C LYS A 354 26.73 22.28 -9.70
N GLY A 355 26.71 23.61 -9.57
CA GLY A 355 26.03 24.50 -10.51
C GLY A 355 26.77 24.92 -11.79
N ASN A 356 28.09 24.68 -11.91
CA ASN A 356 28.84 25.08 -13.12
C ASN A 356 28.91 23.96 -14.17
N THR A 357 29.03 22.70 -13.76
CA THR A 357 28.98 21.54 -14.67
C THR A 357 27.57 21.27 -15.20
N ALA A 358 26.53 21.50 -14.39
CA ALA A 358 25.14 21.34 -14.80
C ALA A 358 24.65 22.41 -15.81
N ARG A 359 25.26 23.60 -15.83
CA ARG A 359 24.88 24.67 -16.79
C ARG A 359 25.46 24.43 -18.19
N GLN A 360 26.67 23.86 -18.27
CA GLN A 360 27.27 23.44 -19.55
C GLN A 360 26.55 22.21 -20.12
N SER A 361 26.16 21.24 -19.29
CA SER A 361 25.41 20.07 -19.78
C SER A 361 23.98 20.41 -20.24
N VAL A 362 23.34 21.44 -19.67
CA VAL A 362 22.00 21.91 -20.10
C VAL A 362 22.06 22.69 -21.42
N ALA A 363 23.17 23.37 -21.71
CA ALA A 363 23.38 24.07 -22.99
C ALA A 363 23.51 23.09 -24.18
N GLU A 364 23.97 21.86 -23.94
CA GLU A 364 24.11 20.83 -24.98
C GLU A 364 22.85 19.96 -25.15
N ALA A 365 22.03 19.77 -24.10
CA ALA A 365 20.91 18.83 -24.10
C ALA A 365 19.51 19.45 -24.30
N GLY A 366 19.37 20.79 -24.20
CA GLY A 366 18.07 21.47 -24.27
C GLY A 366 17.27 21.42 -22.96
N TYR A 367 16.18 22.19 -22.89
CA TYR A 367 15.29 22.31 -21.74
C TYR A 367 13.88 21.83 -22.10
N GLN A 368 13.38 20.80 -21.41
CA GLN A 368 11.99 20.38 -21.56
C GLN A 368 11.11 21.16 -20.58
N LEU A 369 10.17 21.96 -21.11
CA LEU A 369 9.11 22.58 -20.33
C LEU A 369 7.92 21.63 -20.29
N CYS A 370 7.52 21.22 -19.08
CA CYS A 370 6.31 20.42 -18.85
C CYS A 370 5.34 21.18 -17.96
N LYS A 371 4.13 21.41 -18.45
CA LYS A 371 3.01 22.00 -17.71
C LYS A 371 1.88 20.99 -17.52
N PRO A 372 1.93 20.15 -16.47
CA PRO A 372 0.93 19.10 -16.27
C PRO A 372 -0.48 19.63 -15.99
N GLU A 373 -0.61 20.87 -15.51
CA GLU A 373 -1.91 21.50 -15.24
C GLU A 373 -2.62 22.00 -16.52
N GLN A 374 -1.88 22.19 -17.62
CA GLN A 374 -2.42 22.77 -18.83
C GLN A 374 -3.50 21.88 -19.49
N PRO A 375 -3.27 20.57 -19.74
CA PRO A 375 -4.32 19.68 -20.24
C PRO A 375 -5.61 19.70 -19.39
N SER A 376 -5.46 19.75 -18.07
CA SER A 376 -6.59 19.83 -17.14
C SER A 376 -7.37 21.14 -17.27
N ASN A 377 -6.68 22.26 -17.50
CA ASN A 377 -7.32 23.57 -17.67
C ASN A 377 -8.05 23.68 -19.02
N VAL A 378 -7.47 23.12 -20.09
CA VAL A 378 -8.10 23.06 -21.41
C VAL A 378 -9.40 22.25 -21.34
N LEU A 379 -9.36 21.05 -20.76
CA LEU A 379 -10.55 20.21 -20.63
C LEU A 379 -11.63 20.83 -19.74
N LYS A 380 -11.26 21.55 -18.67
CA LYS A 380 -12.21 22.32 -17.86
C LYS A 380 -12.92 23.40 -18.68
N LEU A 381 -12.19 24.10 -19.56
CA LEU A 381 -12.79 25.09 -20.45
C LEU A 381 -13.73 24.42 -21.47
N MET A 382 -13.35 23.28 -22.04
CA MET A 382 -14.21 22.52 -22.95
C MET A 382 -15.45 21.96 -22.24
N CYS A 383 -15.33 21.60 -20.96
CA CYS A 383 -16.47 21.21 -20.13
C CYS A 383 -17.45 22.38 -19.94
N GLN A 384 -16.94 23.60 -19.80
CA GLN A 384 -17.76 24.80 -19.74
C GLN A 384 -18.46 25.07 -21.08
N GLN A 385 -17.72 25.01 -22.19
CA GLN A 385 -18.28 25.13 -23.56
C GLN A 385 -19.39 24.11 -23.81
N ARG A 386 -19.20 22.88 -23.35
CA ARG A 386 -20.22 21.82 -23.41
C ARG A 386 -21.52 22.20 -22.69
N LYS A 387 -21.42 22.77 -21.48
CA LYS A 387 -22.59 23.22 -20.71
C LYS A 387 -23.31 24.40 -21.36
N ASP A 388 -22.54 25.26 -22.00
CA ASP A 388 -23.04 26.45 -22.70
C ASP A 388 -23.51 26.13 -24.15
N ALA A 389 -23.38 24.86 -24.57
CA ALA A 389 -23.65 24.35 -25.92
C ALA A 389 -22.88 25.07 -27.04
N GLU A 390 -21.76 25.70 -26.71
CA GLU A 390 -20.87 26.35 -27.67
C GLU A 390 -19.94 25.33 -28.30
N MET A 391 -19.65 25.46 -29.60
CA MET A 391 -18.62 24.66 -30.29
C MET A 391 -18.86 23.15 -30.32
N THR A 392 -20.09 22.72 -30.02
CA THR A 392 -20.48 21.29 -30.04
C THR A 392 -20.88 20.85 -31.44
N ASP A 393 -20.49 19.63 -31.80
CA ASP A 393 -20.63 19.01 -33.12
C ASP A 393 -21.49 17.73 -33.08
N ILE A 394 -21.87 17.27 -31.88
CA ILE A 394 -22.75 16.13 -31.68
C ILE A 394 -23.67 16.29 -30.47
N THR A 395 -24.91 15.84 -30.63
CA THR A 395 -25.90 15.66 -29.56
C THR A 395 -26.06 14.18 -29.24
N VAL A 396 -25.78 13.78 -28.00
CA VAL A 396 -26.03 12.43 -27.51
C VAL A 396 -27.43 12.38 -26.92
N CYS A 397 -28.33 11.63 -27.55
CA CYS A 397 -29.73 11.47 -27.14
C CYS A 397 -29.88 10.18 -26.35
N CYS A 398 -30.40 10.27 -25.13
CA CYS A 398 -30.68 9.13 -24.26
C CYS A 398 -32.10 9.27 -23.71
N GLU A 399 -33.01 8.40 -24.14
CA GLU A 399 -34.44 8.47 -23.83
C GLU A 399 -34.99 9.88 -24.14
N ASP A 400 -35.38 10.66 -23.13
CA ASP A 400 -35.93 12.02 -23.24
C ASP A 400 -34.88 13.13 -23.04
N SER A 401 -33.61 12.79 -22.80
CA SER A 401 -32.54 13.75 -22.49
C SER A 401 -31.53 13.91 -23.62
N ASN A 402 -31.22 15.17 -23.97
CA ASN A 402 -30.25 15.53 -24.99
C ASN A 402 -28.99 16.15 -24.36
N PHE A 403 -27.81 15.62 -24.71
CA PHE A 403 -26.52 16.08 -24.21
C PHE A 403 -25.61 16.55 -25.34
N TYR A 404 -25.34 17.86 -25.42
CA TYR A 404 -24.37 18.43 -26.35
C TYR A 404 -22.94 18.03 -25.95
N CYS A 405 -22.12 17.61 -26.92
CA CYS A 405 -20.76 17.12 -26.72
C CYS A 405 -19.84 17.47 -27.91
N HIS A 406 -18.54 17.21 -27.74
CA HIS A 406 -17.52 17.37 -28.79
C HIS A 406 -17.07 16.00 -29.30
N LYS A 407 -17.21 15.68 -30.60
CA LYS A 407 -16.83 14.38 -31.21
C LYS A 407 -15.37 14.07 -30.95
N ALA A 408 -14.49 15.06 -31.12
CA ALA A 408 -13.05 14.91 -30.88
C ALA A 408 -12.72 14.46 -29.44
N VAL A 409 -13.48 14.92 -28.44
CA VAL A 409 -13.27 14.51 -27.04
C VAL A 409 -13.85 13.13 -26.77
N LEU A 410 -15.05 12.83 -27.30
CA LEU A 410 -15.68 11.51 -27.16
C LEU A 410 -14.87 10.41 -27.86
N ALA A 411 -14.34 10.69 -29.05
CA ALA A 411 -13.49 9.81 -29.86
C ALA A 411 -12.18 9.39 -29.14
N THR A 412 -11.84 10.00 -28.01
CA THR A 412 -10.74 9.49 -27.18
C THR A 412 -11.06 8.13 -26.57
N ASN A 413 -12.34 7.80 -26.33
CA ASN A 413 -12.77 6.45 -26.00
C ASN A 413 -12.95 5.61 -27.29
N ALA A 414 -12.46 4.36 -27.26
CA ALA A 414 -12.52 3.42 -28.38
C ALA A 414 -13.94 3.18 -28.91
N TYR A 415 -14.95 3.14 -28.03
CA TYR A 415 -16.34 2.93 -28.43
C TYR A 415 -16.84 4.06 -29.35
N PHE A 416 -16.67 5.31 -28.92
CA PHE A 416 -17.09 6.47 -29.71
C PHE A 416 -16.21 6.69 -30.94
N MET A 417 -14.92 6.34 -30.87
CA MET A 417 -14.05 6.37 -32.05
C MET A 417 -14.58 5.45 -33.16
N ALA A 418 -14.99 4.22 -32.80
CA ALA A 418 -15.59 3.29 -33.74
C ALA A 418 -16.94 3.80 -34.27
N MET A 419 -17.76 4.42 -33.41
CA MET A 419 -19.04 5.03 -33.80
C MET A 419 -18.88 6.19 -34.78
N PHE A 420 -17.83 6.99 -34.67
CA PHE A 420 -17.60 8.15 -35.55
C PHE A 420 -16.68 7.86 -36.73
N SER A 421 -16.21 6.62 -36.86
CA SER A 421 -15.44 6.18 -38.02
C SER A 421 -16.30 6.18 -39.29
N ALA A 422 -15.66 6.27 -40.46
CA ALA A 422 -16.30 6.57 -41.75
C ALA A 422 -17.47 5.65 -42.15
N ASP A 423 -17.53 4.43 -41.60
CA ASP A 423 -18.50 3.39 -41.96
C ASP A 423 -19.84 3.46 -41.20
N MET A 424 -19.99 4.36 -40.23
CA MET A 424 -21.18 4.45 -39.37
C MET A 424 -22.07 5.66 -39.70
N ARG A 425 -23.40 5.50 -39.56
CA ARG A 425 -24.40 6.55 -39.89
C ARG A 425 -24.23 7.80 -39.03
N GLU A 426 -23.75 7.61 -37.81
CA GLU A 426 -23.48 8.60 -36.78
C GLU A 426 -22.31 9.52 -37.14
N ASN A 427 -21.50 9.19 -38.15
CA ASN A 427 -20.50 10.11 -38.68
C ASN A 427 -21.17 11.30 -39.41
N GLN A 428 -22.19 11.01 -40.23
CA GLN A 428 -22.93 12.02 -41.02
C GLN A 428 -24.02 12.72 -40.21
N ASN A 429 -24.59 12.04 -39.21
CA ASN A 429 -25.59 12.62 -38.33
C ASN A 429 -24.97 13.47 -37.22
N SER A 430 -25.64 14.55 -36.84
CA SER A 430 -25.30 15.37 -35.67
C SER A 430 -25.88 14.79 -34.37
N GLU A 431 -26.53 13.62 -34.41
CA GLU A 431 -27.20 12.98 -33.28
C GLU A 431 -26.76 11.51 -33.14
N ALA A 432 -26.44 11.11 -31.90
CA ALA A 432 -26.12 9.73 -31.54
C ALA A 432 -27.10 9.24 -30.45
N ILE A 433 -27.79 8.12 -30.70
CA ILE A 433 -28.80 7.58 -29.78
C ILE A 433 -28.19 6.46 -28.94
N LEU A 434 -28.14 6.66 -27.62
CA LEU A 434 -27.76 5.63 -26.66
C LEU A 434 -29.02 4.97 -26.09
N LYS A 435 -29.11 3.64 -26.16
CA LYS A 435 -30.27 2.86 -25.71
C LYS A 435 -29.90 2.03 -24.47
N GLY A 436 -30.86 1.88 -23.56
CA GLY A 436 -30.76 0.93 -22.45
C GLY A 436 -29.94 1.40 -21.24
N VAL A 437 -29.63 2.69 -21.11
CA VAL A 437 -28.91 3.26 -19.96
C VAL A 437 -29.67 4.46 -19.44
N SER A 438 -29.66 4.67 -18.12
CA SER A 438 -30.37 5.80 -17.52
C SER A 438 -29.67 7.14 -17.87
N PRO A 439 -30.44 8.23 -18.05
CA PRO A 439 -29.88 9.55 -18.36
C PRO A 439 -28.88 10.07 -17.31
N ASP A 440 -29.06 9.73 -16.02
CA ASP A 440 -28.14 10.14 -14.94
C ASP A 440 -26.74 9.50 -15.12
N ILE A 441 -26.69 8.22 -15.48
CA ILE A 441 -25.42 7.51 -15.70
C ILE A 441 -24.71 8.05 -16.94
N VAL A 442 -25.45 8.27 -18.03
CA VAL A 442 -24.88 8.87 -19.24
C VAL A 442 -24.31 10.26 -18.93
N SER A 443 -25.05 11.09 -18.19
CA SER A 443 -24.57 12.40 -17.74
C SER A 443 -23.26 12.29 -16.94
N ARG A 444 -23.17 11.33 -16.00
CA ARG A 444 -21.96 11.08 -15.20
C ARG A 444 -20.79 10.58 -16.03
N LEU A 445 -21.01 9.64 -16.94
CA LEU A 445 -19.97 9.12 -17.85
C LEU A 445 -19.46 10.21 -18.78
N LEU A 446 -20.35 11.02 -19.35
CA LEU A 446 -19.96 12.15 -20.17
C LEU A 446 -19.19 13.19 -19.35
N ASN A 447 -19.64 13.51 -18.14
CA ASN A 447 -18.89 14.41 -17.25
C ASN A 447 -17.50 13.86 -16.92
N TYR A 448 -17.39 12.55 -16.68
CA TYR A 448 -16.12 11.86 -16.43
C TYR A 448 -15.13 12.01 -17.59
N ILE A 449 -15.56 11.97 -18.86
CA ILE A 449 -14.65 12.21 -20.00
C ILE A 449 -13.98 13.59 -19.90
N TYR A 450 -14.70 14.62 -19.45
CA TYR A 450 -14.18 15.99 -19.40
C TYR A 450 -13.48 16.33 -18.08
N THR A 451 -13.90 15.77 -16.95
CA THR A 451 -13.38 16.13 -15.62
C THR A 451 -12.40 15.10 -15.05
N GLY A 452 -12.50 13.86 -15.53
CA GLY A 452 -11.86 12.68 -14.95
C GLY A 452 -12.33 12.32 -13.55
N GLU A 453 -13.50 12.83 -13.15
CA GLU A 453 -14.10 12.59 -11.85
C GLU A 453 -15.46 11.92 -12.01
N ILE A 454 -15.69 10.85 -11.23
CA ILE A 454 -16.98 10.18 -11.19
C ILE A 454 -17.39 9.87 -9.75
N THR A 455 -18.66 10.14 -9.44
CA THR A 455 -19.24 9.91 -8.13
C THR A 455 -20.08 8.64 -8.13
N MET A 456 -19.72 7.73 -7.24
CA MET A 456 -20.26 6.39 -7.11
C MET A 456 -20.95 6.25 -5.76
N THR A 457 -22.12 5.62 -5.78
CA THR A 457 -22.96 5.32 -4.63
C THR A 457 -23.39 3.86 -4.70
N THR A 458 -23.89 3.31 -3.60
CA THR A 458 -24.40 1.93 -3.58
C THR A 458 -25.56 1.69 -4.55
N ALA A 459 -26.35 2.74 -4.85
CA ALA A 459 -27.48 2.66 -5.76
C ALA A 459 -27.05 2.72 -7.24
N ASN A 460 -26.04 3.51 -7.59
CA ASN A 460 -25.63 3.69 -8.99
C ASN A 460 -24.49 2.78 -9.44
N ALA A 461 -23.76 2.13 -8.52
CA ALA A 461 -22.54 1.40 -8.83
C ALA A 461 -22.76 0.21 -9.76
N GLN A 462 -23.90 -0.48 -9.67
CA GLN A 462 -24.23 -1.62 -10.54
C GLN A 462 -24.50 -1.15 -11.97
N ASP A 463 -25.45 -0.24 -12.14
CA ASP A 463 -25.81 0.31 -13.45
C ASP A 463 -24.60 1.03 -14.11
N LEU A 464 -23.76 1.68 -13.30
CA LEU A 464 -22.53 2.32 -13.77
C LEU A 464 -21.50 1.28 -14.23
N LEU A 465 -21.38 0.14 -13.54
CA LEU A 465 -20.51 -0.95 -13.97
C LEU A 465 -20.99 -1.53 -15.31
N GLU A 466 -22.28 -1.78 -15.45
CA GLU A 466 -22.88 -2.27 -16.71
C GLU A 466 -22.62 -1.30 -17.87
N ALA A 467 -22.91 -0.02 -17.67
CA ALA A 467 -22.66 1.02 -18.67
C ALA A 467 -21.17 1.16 -19.00
N SER A 468 -20.28 1.07 -18.00
CA SER A 468 -18.83 1.13 -18.22
C SER A 468 -18.30 -0.05 -19.03
N CYS A 469 -18.86 -1.24 -18.84
CA CYS A 469 -18.52 -2.43 -19.63
C CYS A 469 -19.02 -2.29 -21.06
N HIS A 470 -20.28 -1.85 -21.23
CA HIS A 470 -20.90 -1.69 -22.54
C HIS A 470 -20.20 -0.63 -23.40
N TYR A 471 -19.88 0.54 -22.82
CA TYR A 471 -19.22 1.65 -23.51
C TYR A 471 -17.69 1.66 -23.34
N GLN A 472 -17.10 0.58 -22.86
CA GLN A 472 -15.65 0.35 -22.76
C GLN A 472 -14.85 1.38 -21.92
N PHE A 473 -15.44 1.92 -20.85
CA PHE A 473 -14.72 2.76 -19.87
C PHE A 473 -13.95 1.90 -18.85
N GLN A 474 -12.74 1.48 -19.20
CA GLN A 474 -11.95 0.56 -18.37
C GLN A 474 -11.61 1.12 -16.98
N ASP A 475 -11.19 2.39 -16.87
CA ASP A 475 -10.86 3.00 -15.59
C ASP A 475 -12.06 3.05 -14.64
N VAL A 476 -13.24 3.38 -15.17
CA VAL A 476 -14.49 3.41 -14.41
C VAL A 476 -14.90 2.00 -14.00
N ARG A 477 -14.75 1.02 -14.90
CA ARG A 477 -15.01 -0.41 -14.61
C ARG A 477 -14.14 -0.90 -13.45
N GLU A 478 -12.86 -0.57 -13.44
CA GLU A 478 -11.94 -0.96 -12.36
C GLU A 478 -12.29 -0.27 -11.03
N ALA A 479 -12.65 1.01 -11.08
CA ALA A 479 -13.12 1.75 -9.91
C ALA A 479 -14.42 1.14 -9.34
N CYS A 480 -15.38 0.81 -10.21
CA CYS A 480 -16.64 0.12 -9.86
C CYS A 480 -16.38 -1.25 -9.24
N CYS A 481 -15.52 -2.06 -9.83
CA CYS A 481 -15.12 -3.36 -9.26
C CYS A 481 -14.54 -3.19 -7.85
N THR A 482 -13.65 -2.21 -7.65
CA THR A 482 -13.00 -1.97 -6.36
C THR A 482 -14.01 -1.51 -5.30
N PHE A 483 -14.89 -0.56 -5.65
CA PHE A 483 -15.93 -0.08 -4.76
C PHE A 483 -16.93 -1.18 -4.36
N LEU A 484 -17.34 -2.03 -5.31
CA LEU A 484 -18.23 -3.15 -5.02
C LEU A 484 -17.55 -4.22 -4.16
N GLN A 485 -16.26 -4.48 -4.38
CA GLN A 485 -15.47 -5.38 -3.52
C GLN A 485 -15.41 -4.91 -2.07
N ASP A 486 -15.21 -3.61 -1.85
CA ASP A 486 -15.15 -3.02 -0.51
C ASP A 486 -16.52 -3.02 0.21
N ASN A 487 -17.62 -3.09 -0.55
CA ASN A 487 -19.00 -3.11 -0.05
C ASN A 487 -19.66 -4.50 -0.10
N LEU A 488 -18.86 -5.58 -0.16
CA LEU A 488 -19.38 -6.94 -0.07
C LEU A 488 -19.92 -7.24 1.35
N HIS A 489 -21.13 -7.78 1.38
CA HIS A 489 -21.90 -8.14 2.58
C HIS A 489 -22.48 -9.56 2.41
N PRO A 490 -22.69 -10.34 3.50
CA PRO A 490 -23.27 -11.68 3.38
C PRO A 490 -24.60 -11.71 2.59
N ALA A 491 -25.42 -10.67 2.76
CA ALA A 491 -26.70 -10.53 2.08
C ALA A 491 -26.66 -10.11 0.61
N ASN A 492 -25.50 -9.69 0.06
CA ASN A 492 -25.37 -9.27 -1.36
C ASN A 492 -24.34 -10.09 -2.15
N CYS A 493 -23.51 -10.90 -1.47
CA CYS A 493 -22.33 -11.49 -2.09
C CYS A 493 -22.66 -12.52 -3.18
N ILE A 494 -23.81 -13.19 -3.08
CA ILE A 494 -24.27 -14.16 -4.07
C ILE A 494 -24.82 -13.44 -5.30
N GLY A 495 -25.65 -12.41 -5.10
CA GLY A 495 -26.11 -11.54 -6.19
C GLY A 495 -24.93 -10.87 -6.90
N MET A 496 -23.94 -10.39 -6.16
CA MET A 496 -22.72 -9.78 -6.74
C MET A 496 -21.87 -10.79 -7.51
N TRP A 497 -21.83 -12.05 -7.08
CA TRP A 497 -21.14 -13.11 -7.82
C TRP A 497 -21.81 -13.35 -9.19
N GLN A 498 -23.14 -13.53 -9.22
CA GLN A 498 -23.88 -13.72 -10.47
C GLN A 498 -23.82 -12.49 -11.39
N PHE A 499 -23.93 -11.30 -10.81
CA PHE A 499 -23.82 -10.04 -11.54
C PHE A 499 -22.43 -9.86 -12.18
N ALA A 500 -21.36 -10.17 -11.45
CA ALA A 500 -20.01 -10.09 -11.98
C ALA A 500 -19.76 -11.10 -13.10
N GLU A 501 -20.37 -12.29 -13.02
CA GLU A 501 -20.30 -13.30 -14.08
C GLU A 501 -21.03 -12.85 -15.35
N ALA A 502 -22.24 -12.28 -15.22
CA ALA A 502 -22.99 -11.75 -16.34
C ALA A 502 -22.23 -10.63 -17.11
N LEU A 503 -21.44 -9.83 -16.40
CA LEU A 503 -20.60 -8.77 -16.97
C LEU A 503 -19.17 -9.22 -17.31
N ALA A 504 -18.86 -10.52 -17.23
CA ALA A 504 -17.51 -11.08 -17.44
C ALA A 504 -16.41 -10.31 -16.67
N CYS A 505 -16.69 -10.02 -15.40
CA CYS A 505 -15.81 -9.31 -14.47
C CYS A 505 -15.14 -10.28 -13.49
N ASP A 506 -14.19 -11.06 -14.00
CA ASP A 506 -13.50 -12.16 -13.28
C ASP A 506 -12.97 -11.76 -11.89
N ARG A 507 -12.41 -10.55 -11.79
CA ARG A 507 -11.82 -10.05 -10.53
C ARG A 507 -12.88 -9.83 -9.44
N LEU A 508 -14.04 -9.29 -9.80
CA LEU A 508 -15.16 -9.11 -8.86
C LEU A 508 -15.82 -10.44 -8.56
N GLN A 509 -15.97 -11.30 -9.58
CA GLN A 509 -16.54 -12.64 -9.47
C GLN A 509 -15.76 -13.49 -8.46
N GLU A 510 -14.45 -13.60 -8.63
CA GLU A 510 -13.59 -14.37 -7.71
C GLU A 510 -13.58 -13.77 -6.31
N ALA A 511 -13.56 -12.44 -6.18
CA ALA A 511 -13.62 -11.78 -4.87
C ALA A 511 -14.94 -12.05 -4.14
N ALA A 512 -16.08 -11.95 -4.84
CA ALA A 512 -17.40 -12.25 -4.31
C ALA A 512 -17.54 -13.73 -3.93
N LYS A 513 -17.06 -14.65 -4.79
CA LYS A 513 -17.04 -16.09 -4.53
C LYS A 513 -16.18 -16.44 -3.31
N GLN A 514 -14.96 -15.91 -3.20
CA GLN A 514 -14.09 -16.13 -2.04
C GLN A 514 -14.70 -15.56 -0.75
N TYR A 515 -15.35 -14.39 -0.83
CA TYR A 515 -16.06 -13.82 0.30
C TYR A 515 -17.22 -14.71 0.75
N ALA A 516 -18.04 -15.20 -0.20
CA ALA A 516 -19.13 -16.11 0.05
C ALA A 516 -18.64 -17.42 0.67
N LEU A 517 -17.55 -18.01 0.17
CA LEU A 517 -16.97 -19.25 0.73
C LEU A 517 -16.48 -19.06 2.17
N ARG A 518 -15.90 -17.89 2.48
CA ARG A 518 -15.37 -17.55 3.80
C ARG A 518 -16.45 -17.27 4.85
N ASN A 519 -17.56 -16.66 4.44
CA ASN A 519 -18.65 -16.24 5.33
C ASN A 519 -19.91 -17.11 5.19
N PHE A 520 -19.76 -18.36 4.76
CA PHE A 520 -20.86 -19.30 4.57
C PHE A 520 -21.86 -19.37 5.74
N PRO A 521 -21.46 -19.36 7.03
CA PRO A 521 -22.42 -19.46 8.14
C PRO A 521 -23.47 -18.34 8.14
N ASP A 522 -23.08 -17.13 7.72
CA ASP A 522 -23.98 -15.99 7.63
C ASP A 522 -24.78 -16.03 6.31
N VAL A 523 -24.13 -16.38 5.20
CA VAL A 523 -24.75 -16.45 3.86
C VAL A 523 -25.85 -17.52 3.77
N CYS A 524 -25.74 -18.61 4.53
CA CYS A 524 -26.75 -19.68 4.56
C CYS A 524 -28.14 -19.24 5.04
N VAL A 525 -28.19 -18.20 5.87
CA VAL A 525 -29.43 -17.71 6.48
C VAL A 525 -30.18 -16.78 5.51
N GLU A 526 -29.42 -16.08 4.67
CA GLU A 526 -29.92 -15.06 3.76
C GLU A 526 -30.76 -15.65 2.61
N SER A 527 -31.61 -14.82 2.00
CA SER A 527 -32.55 -15.25 0.96
C SER A 527 -31.91 -15.36 -0.43
N GLU A 528 -30.83 -14.63 -0.73
CA GLU A 528 -30.19 -14.64 -2.06
C GLU A 528 -29.71 -16.04 -2.48
N ILE A 529 -29.26 -16.87 -1.52
CA ILE A 529 -28.81 -18.23 -1.81
C ILE A 529 -29.92 -19.09 -2.44
N LEU A 530 -31.20 -18.78 -2.15
CA LEU A 530 -32.35 -19.54 -2.66
C LEU A 530 -32.60 -19.27 -4.16
N ALA A 531 -32.13 -18.14 -4.67
CA ALA A 531 -32.26 -17.73 -6.07
C ALA A 531 -31.15 -18.30 -6.98
N LEU A 532 -30.13 -18.96 -6.43
CA LEU A 532 -29.05 -19.59 -7.21
C LEU A 532 -29.58 -20.72 -8.12
N PRO A 533 -29.09 -20.82 -9.37
CA PRO A 533 -29.32 -21.97 -10.22
C PRO A 533 -28.58 -23.21 -9.70
N LEU A 534 -28.99 -24.39 -10.19
CA LEU A 534 -28.47 -25.67 -9.70
C LEU A 534 -26.95 -25.80 -9.86
N ASP A 535 -26.41 -25.44 -11.02
CA ASP A 535 -24.99 -25.61 -11.33
C ASP A 535 -24.09 -24.81 -10.36
N HIS A 536 -24.41 -23.52 -10.16
CA HIS A 536 -23.70 -22.66 -9.21
C HIS A 536 -23.86 -23.12 -7.76
N MET A 537 -25.03 -23.66 -7.39
CA MET A 537 -25.25 -24.19 -6.04
C MET A 537 -24.42 -25.46 -5.79
N LEU A 538 -24.36 -26.37 -6.76
CA LEU A 538 -23.52 -27.57 -6.69
C LEU A 538 -22.04 -27.18 -6.61
N GLU A 539 -21.58 -26.25 -7.45
CA GLU A 539 -20.20 -25.77 -7.43
C GLU A 539 -19.84 -25.13 -6.06
N TYR A 540 -20.74 -24.32 -5.51
CA TYR A 540 -20.54 -23.63 -4.25
C TYR A 540 -20.45 -24.62 -3.08
N LEU A 541 -21.36 -25.59 -2.99
CA LEU A 541 -21.38 -26.58 -1.91
C LEU A 541 -20.33 -27.70 -2.08
N SER A 542 -19.90 -28.01 -3.31
CA SER A 542 -18.85 -28.99 -3.55
C SER A 542 -17.46 -28.48 -3.14
N SER A 543 -17.27 -27.16 -3.07
CA SER A 543 -15.97 -26.53 -2.80
C SER A 543 -15.33 -26.97 -1.49
N ASP A 544 -14.07 -27.42 -1.55
CA ASP A 544 -13.24 -27.77 -0.38
C ASP A 544 -12.94 -26.56 0.53
N LYS A 545 -13.00 -25.35 -0.02
CA LYS A 545 -12.67 -24.09 0.67
C LYS A 545 -13.83 -23.49 1.47
N LEU A 546 -14.98 -24.14 1.49
CA LEU A 546 -16.18 -23.68 2.19
C LEU A 546 -15.95 -23.64 3.71
N PHE A 547 -16.13 -22.48 4.34
CA PHE A 547 -15.93 -22.31 5.77
C PHE A 547 -17.15 -22.78 6.58
N VAL A 548 -17.07 -24.00 7.11
CA VAL A 548 -18.18 -24.60 7.85
C VAL A 548 -17.71 -25.20 9.17
N MET A 549 -18.48 -24.95 10.24
CA MET A 549 -18.24 -25.54 11.55
C MET A 549 -18.77 -26.97 11.65
N GLU A 550 -19.93 -27.25 11.07
CA GLU A 550 -20.54 -28.58 11.07
C GLU A 550 -21.12 -28.88 9.69
N GLU A 551 -20.83 -30.06 9.13
CA GLU A 551 -21.36 -30.43 7.81
C GLU A 551 -22.91 -30.53 7.81
N GLY A 552 -23.53 -30.63 8.99
CA GLY A 552 -24.98 -30.50 9.15
C GLY A 552 -25.55 -29.17 8.65
N THR A 553 -24.81 -28.05 8.75
CA THR A 553 -25.31 -26.77 8.23
C THR A 553 -25.32 -26.74 6.71
N VAL A 554 -24.38 -27.43 6.04
CA VAL A 554 -24.39 -27.59 4.57
C VAL A 554 -25.64 -28.35 4.15
N PHE A 555 -25.97 -29.42 4.89
CA PHE A 555 -27.17 -30.21 4.67
C PHE A 555 -28.45 -29.39 4.85
N ASP A 556 -28.54 -28.60 5.93
CA ASP A 556 -29.71 -27.74 6.18
C ASP A 556 -29.88 -26.69 5.09
N THR A 557 -28.80 -26.08 4.61
CA THR A 557 -28.82 -25.11 3.51
C THR A 557 -29.25 -25.74 2.20
N ALA A 558 -28.73 -26.93 1.87
CA ALA A 558 -29.15 -27.71 0.71
C ALA A 558 -30.66 -28.01 0.75
N MET A 559 -31.16 -28.43 1.90
CA MET A 559 -32.59 -28.71 2.09
C MET A 559 -33.44 -27.45 2.02
N ARG A 560 -32.96 -26.31 2.54
CA ARG A 560 -33.64 -25.01 2.44
C ARG A 560 -33.78 -24.56 0.98
N TRP A 561 -32.74 -24.75 0.16
CA TRP A 561 -32.75 -24.46 -1.26
C TRP A 561 -33.71 -25.37 -2.05
N LEU A 562 -33.72 -26.67 -1.75
CA LEU A 562 -34.64 -27.64 -2.36
C LEU A 562 -36.11 -27.33 -1.99
N ASN A 563 -36.38 -27.01 -0.72
CA ASN A 563 -37.73 -26.73 -0.23
C ASN A 563 -38.35 -25.45 -0.81
N HIS A 564 -37.54 -24.49 -1.28
CA HIS A 564 -38.03 -23.24 -1.86
C HIS A 564 -38.75 -23.45 -3.20
N ASP A 565 -38.26 -24.37 -4.04
CA ASP A 565 -38.90 -24.73 -5.31
C ASP A 565 -38.86 -26.25 -5.51
N LEU A 566 -39.71 -26.94 -4.77
CA LEU A 566 -39.81 -28.40 -4.78
C LEU A 566 -40.26 -28.96 -6.14
N ALA A 567 -40.96 -28.18 -6.96
CA ALA A 567 -41.51 -28.66 -8.23
C ALA A 567 -40.41 -28.84 -9.27
N ASN A 568 -39.50 -27.87 -9.40
CA ASN A 568 -38.44 -27.90 -10.39
C ASN A 568 -37.13 -28.53 -9.88
N ARG A 569 -36.92 -28.57 -8.55
CA ARG A 569 -35.63 -28.98 -7.94
C ARG A 569 -35.63 -30.42 -7.38
N ARG A 570 -36.71 -31.18 -7.53
CA ARG A 570 -36.83 -32.54 -6.96
C ARG A 570 -35.79 -33.53 -7.50
N ASP A 571 -35.47 -33.43 -8.78
CA ASP A 571 -34.51 -34.33 -9.43
C ASP A 571 -33.07 -34.04 -8.98
N ALA A 572 -32.80 -32.82 -8.48
CA ALA A 572 -31.50 -32.41 -7.98
C ALA A 572 -31.15 -32.94 -6.57
N VAL A 573 -32.09 -33.60 -5.88
CA VAL A 573 -31.90 -34.08 -4.49
C VAL A 573 -30.70 -35.03 -4.38
N ARG A 574 -30.50 -35.91 -5.36
CA ARG A 574 -29.37 -36.86 -5.39
C ARG A 574 -28.04 -36.12 -5.50
N ASP A 575 -27.93 -35.24 -6.49
CA ASP A 575 -26.68 -34.53 -6.78
C ASP A 575 -26.34 -33.58 -5.64
N MET A 576 -27.35 -32.94 -5.05
CA MET A 576 -27.20 -32.10 -3.86
C MET A 576 -26.71 -32.88 -2.64
N LEU A 577 -27.28 -34.07 -2.37
CA LEU A 577 -26.82 -34.91 -1.27
C LEU A 577 -25.39 -35.42 -1.49
N GLY A 578 -24.99 -35.65 -2.74
CA GLY A 578 -23.63 -36.00 -3.12
C GLY A 578 -22.59 -34.92 -2.78
N THR A 579 -23.00 -33.64 -2.69
CA THR A 579 -22.09 -32.54 -2.27
C THR A 579 -21.84 -32.49 -0.76
N VAL A 580 -22.72 -33.11 0.04
CA VAL A 580 -22.63 -33.12 1.51
C VAL A 580 -21.74 -34.28 1.95
N ARG A 581 -20.69 -33.99 2.73
CA ARG A 581 -19.73 -35.00 3.22
C ARG A 581 -20.33 -35.77 4.39
N LEU A 582 -21.25 -36.71 4.12
CA LEU A 582 -22.01 -37.45 5.13
C LEU A 582 -21.14 -38.14 6.21
N ILE A 583 -19.89 -38.54 5.88
CA ILE A 583 -18.94 -39.13 6.84
C ILE A 583 -18.50 -38.11 7.91
N SER A 584 -18.49 -36.81 7.59
CA SER A 584 -18.11 -35.73 8.52
C SER A 584 -19.29 -35.20 9.34
N VAL A 585 -20.49 -35.75 9.16
CA VAL A 585 -21.69 -35.38 9.93
C VAL A 585 -21.72 -36.18 11.23
N HIS A 586 -22.08 -35.54 12.34
CA HIS A 586 -22.16 -36.22 13.63
C HIS A 586 -23.16 -37.40 13.61
N PRO A 587 -22.84 -38.58 14.18
CA PRO A 587 -23.70 -39.77 14.12
C PRO A 587 -25.14 -39.52 14.61
N SER A 588 -25.30 -38.74 15.69
CA SER A 588 -26.64 -38.42 16.22
C SER A 588 -27.46 -37.54 15.27
N TYR A 589 -26.83 -36.64 14.52
CA TYR A 589 -27.49 -35.76 13.56
C TYR A 589 -27.88 -36.54 12.29
N LEU A 590 -27.00 -37.44 11.84
CA LEU A 590 -27.27 -38.35 10.72
C LEU A 590 -28.49 -39.25 11.01
N GLN A 591 -28.63 -39.75 12.24
CA GLN A 591 -29.74 -40.61 12.66
C GLN A 591 -31.04 -39.83 12.92
N ASN A 592 -30.96 -38.66 13.58
CA ASN A 592 -32.15 -37.94 14.01
C ASN A 592 -32.72 -36.97 12.97
N VAL A 593 -31.89 -36.39 12.11
CA VAL A 593 -32.31 -35.34 11.16
C VAL A 593 -32.27 -35.87 9.73
N VAL A 594 -31.09 -36.30 9.25
CA VAL A 594 -30.90 -36.72 7.85
C VAL A 594 -31.76 -37.94 7.51
N SER A 595 -31.74 -38.98 8.35
CA SER A 595 -32.50 -40.21 8.11
C SER A 595 -34.02 -40.05 8.24
N LYS A 596 -34.49 -39.02 8.96
CA LYS A 596 -35.92 -38.78 9.17
C LYS A 596 -36.53 -37.85 8.11
N ASN A 597 -35.71 -37.15 7.34
CA ASN A 597 -36.16 -36.18 6.33
C ASN A 597 -37.01 -36.84 5.23
N ALA A 598 -38.17 -36.25 4.93
CA ALA A 598 -39.16 -36.80 4.00
C ALA A 598 -38.65 -36.87 2.55
N LEU A 599 -37.84 -35.91 2.11
CA LEU A 599 -37.31 -35.88 0.73
C LEU A 599 -36.31 -37.00 0.48
N ILE A 600 -35.48 -37.32 1.48
CA ILE A 600 -34.48 -38.40 1.41
C ILE A 600 -35.16 -39.76 1.42
N LYS A 601 -36.19 -39.95 2.25
CA LYS A 601 -36.95 -41.21 2.31
C LYS A 601 -37.65 -41.55 1.00
N GLN A 602 -38.03 -40.54 0.21
CA GLN A 602 -38.65 -40.75 -1.08
C GLN A 602 -37.65 -41.17 -2.17
N CYS A 603 -36.35 -40.97 -1.95
CA CYS A 603 -35.29 -41.33 -2.89
C CYS A 603 -34.46 -42.53 -2.36
N PRO A 604 -34.62 -43.75 -2.92
CA PRO A 604 -33.92 -44.93 -2.44
C PRO A 604 -32.39 -44.84 -2.58
N GLU A 605 -31.89 -44.16 -3.62
CA GLU A 605 -30.46 -43.93 -3.86
C GLU A 605 -29.82 -43.07 -2.77
N CYS A 606 -30.51 -42.00 -2.35
CA CYS A 606 -30.07 -41.14 -1.25
C CYS A 606 -30.05 -41.89 0.08
N MET A 607 -31.04 -42.77 0.30
CA MET A 607 -31.12 -43.57 1.53
C MET A 607 -29.99 -44.61 1.60
N GLN A 608 -29.60 -45.20 0.46
CA GLN A 608 -28.43 -46.08 0.38
C GLN A 608 -27.13 -45.35 0.77
N LEU A 609 -26.92 -44.12 0.29
CA LEU A 609 -25.74 -43.31 0.65
C LEU A 609 -25.69 -43.01 2.17
N VAL A 610 -26.83 -42.71 2.78
CA VAL A 610 -26.92 -42.46 4.23
C VAL A 610 -26.69 -43.73 5.04
N GLU A 611 -27.21 -44.88 4.61
CA GLU A 611 -26.96 -46.17 5.27
C GLU A 611 -25.50 -46.61 5.15
N GLN A 612 -24.87 -46.38 4.00
CA GLN A 612 -23.45 -46.63 3.81
C GLN A 612 -22.59 -45.71 4.68
N ALA A 613 -22.92 -44.42 4.76
CA ALA A 613 -22.25 -43.48 5.65
C ALA A 613 -22.37 -43.90 7.12
N LYS A 614 -23.54 -44.37 7.56
CA LYS A 614 -23.72 -44.94 8.90
C LYS A 614 -22.80 -46.13 9.13
N LYS A 615 -22.81 -47.12 8.24
CA LYS A 615 -21.96 -48.31 8.36
C LYS A 615 -20.48 -47.94 8.45
N HIS A 616 -20.01 -47.01 7.62
CA HIS A 616 -18.61 -46.57 7.62
C HIS A 616 -18.21 -45.79 8.88
N VAL A 617 -19.09 -44.92 9.38
CA VAL A 617 -18.86 -44.17 10.64
C VAL A 617 -18.87 -45.11 11.86
N LEU A 618 -19.61 -46.23 11.79
CA LEU A 618 -19.74 -47.22 12.86
C LEU A 618 -18.72 -48.38 12.83
N LEU A 619 -18.16 -48.75 11.67
CA LEU A 619 -17.34 -49.97 11.56
C LEU A 619 -15.82 -49.76 11.43
N GLN A 620 -15.32 -48.58 11.06
CA GLN A 620 -13.88 -48.30 10.89
C GLN A 620 -13.04 -49.39 10.14
N ASP A 621 -13.66 -50.27 9.35
CA ASP A 621 -12.95 -51.23 8.50
C ASP A 621 -12.40 -50.53 7.25
N CYS A 622 -11.09 -50.36 7.20
CA CYS A 622 -10.33 -49.89 6.05
C CYS A 622 -10.15 -51.01 5.02
N ASP A 623 -11.20 -51.40 4.30
CA ASP A 623 -11.02 -52.23 3.10
C ASP A 623 -10.50 -51.37 1.93
N SER A 624 -9.30 -51.74 1.49
CA SER A 624 -8.41 -50.95 0.63
C SER A 624 -8.79 -50.95 -0.87
N GLU A 625 -9.85 -51.64 -1.28
CA GLU A 625 -10.24 -51.77 -2.70
C GLU A 625 -11.27 -50.72 -3.17
N TRP A 626 -11.95 -50.00 -2.26
CA TRP A 626 -13.09 -49.12 -2.62
C TRP A 626 -12.78 -47.62 -2.67
N VAL A 627 -11.55 -47.20 -2.36
CA VAL A 627 -11.11 -45.78 -2.31
C VAL A 627 -11.22 -45.07 -3.68
N GLY A 628 -11.38 -45.81 -4.79
CA GLY A 628 -11.39 -45.24 -6.14
C GLY A 628 -12.74 -44.74 -6.68
N ARG A 629 -13.89 -45.05 -6.05
CA ARG A 629 -15.22 -44.74 -6.65
C ARG A 629 -16.08 -43.76 -5.87
N ILE A 630 -15.67 -43.35 -4.68
CA ILE A 630 -16.39 -42.32 -3.93
C ILE A 630 -15.42 -41.20 -3.58
N GLN A 631 -15.74 -40.00 -4.04
CA GLN A 631 -15.11 -38.74 -3.65
C GLN A 631 -15.50 -38.40 -2.19
N MET A 632 -15.29 -39.34 -1.27
CA MET A 632 -15.50 -39.21 0.17
C MET A 632 -14.13 -38.92 0.79
N SER A 633 -13.63 -37.71 0.61
CA SER A 633 -13.82 -36.58 1.52
C SER A 633 -12.77 -36.57 2.63
N LYS A 634 -11.60 -36.00 2.31
CA LYS A 634 -10.88 -35.21 3.31
C LYS A 634 -11.91 -34.24 3.94
N PRO A 635 -11.89 -34.01 5.26
CA PRO A 635 -12.65 -32.92 5.86
C PRO A 635 -12.36 -31.64 5.07
N ARG A 636 -13.36 -30.77 4.85
CA ARG A 636 -13.18 -29.48 4.15
C ARG A 636 -11.92 -28.81 4.68
N ASP A 637 -11.12 -28.23 3.80
CA ASP A 637 -9.92 -27.45 4.12
C ASP A 637 -10.37 -26.15 4.81
N CYS A 638 -10.94 -26.31 6.01
CA CYS A 638 -11.12 -25.22 6.92
C CYS A 638 -9.72 -24.68 7.23
N VAL A 639 -9.60 -23.35 7.26
CA VAL A 639 -8.38 -22.62 7.64
C VAL A 639 -8.13 -22.84 9.15
N GLY A 640 -7.92 -24.08 9.54
CA GLY A 640 -7.50 -24.52 10.84
C GLY A 640 -6.10 -25.09 10.75
N ARG A 641 -5.37 -25.02 11.85
CA ARG A 641 -4.01 -25.53 11.94
C ARG A 641 -3.91 -26.45 13.13
N SER A 642 -3.02 -27.42 13.03
CA SER A 642 -2.57 -28.15 14.19
C SER A 642 -1.84 -27.18 15.11
N VAL A 643 -2.19 -27.17 16.39
CA VAL A 643 -1.58 -26.31 17.40
C VAL A 643 -1.18 -27.17 18.60
N LEU A 644 -0.11 -26.77 19.28
CA LEU A 644 0.27 -27.37 20.55
C LEU A 644 -0.64 -26.80 21.64
N VAL A 645 -1.13 -27.65 22.52
CA VAL A 645 -1.91 -27.25 23.70
C VAL A 645 -1.23 -27.79 24.94
N ILE A 646 -1.02 -26.91 25.92
CA ILE A 646 -0.54 -27.26 27.25
C ILE A 646 -1.72 -27.32 28.20
N VAL A 647 -1.77 -28.42 28.93
CA VAL A 647 -2.84 -28.78 29.85
C VAL A 647 -2.22 -29.07 31.22
N GLY A 648 -2.68 -28.33 32.24
CA GLY A 648 -2.30 -28.52 33.64
C GLY A 648 -0.83 -28.21 33.93
N GLY A 649 -0.36 -28.76 35.05
CA GLY A 649 1.02 -28.61 35.53
C GLY A 649 1.17 -27.66 36.72
N MET A 650 2.37 -27.66 37.29
CA MET A 650 2.74 -26.87 38.46
C MET A 650 3.65 -25.72 38.09
N VAL A 651 3.40 -24.60 38.74
CA VAL A 651 4.15 -23.36 38.60
C VAL A 651 4.66 -22.96 39.98
N LYS A 652 5.90 -22.43 40.03
CA LYS A 652 6.45 -21.83 41.24
C LYS A 652 6.17 -20.32 41.25
N VAL A 653 5.28 -19.86 42.15
CA VAL A 653 4.97 -18.44 42.36
C VAL A 653 5.35 -18.09 43.80
N ASP A 654 6.24 -17.11 44.01
CA ASP A 654 6.69 -16.67 45.34
C ASP A 654 7.17 -17.82 46.26
N ARG A 655 7.89 -18.80 45.68
CA ARG A 655 8.38 -20.03 46.33
C ARG A 655 7.29 -21.01 46.78
N LYS A 656 6.02 -20.78 46.43
CA LYS A 656 4.93 -21.74 46.59
C LYS A 656 4.63 -22.42 45.26
N GLU A 657 4.36 -23.71 45.30
CA GLU A 657 3.94 -24.46 44.12
C GLU A 657 2.42 -24.35 43.97
N VAL A 658 1.96 -23.93 42.80
CA VAL A 658 0.55 -23.71 42.49
C VAL A 658 0.24 -24.39 41.16
N SER A 659 -0.86 -25.15 41.13
CA SER A 659 -1.35 -25.80 39.91
C SER A 659 -2.01 -24.78 38.98
N THR A 660 -1.77 -24.87 37.68
CA THR A 660 -2.39 -23.98 36.69
C THR A 660 -3.73 -24.51 36.23
N ASP A 661 -4.76 -23.65 36.23
CA ASP A 661 -6.06 -23.90 35.62
C ASP A 661 -6.07 -23.57 34.12
N LYS A 662 -5.05 -22.93 33.58
CA LYS A 662 -5.08 -22.40 32.21
C LYS A 662 -4.71 -23.45 31.16
N LEU A 663 -5.57 -23.63 30.16
CA LEU A 663 -5.20 -24.26 28.89
C LEU A 663 -4.65 -23.19 27.96
N ILE A 664 -3.40 -23.33 27.54
CA ILE A 664 -2.76 -22.41 26.58
C ILE A 664 -2.38 -23.16 25.32
N TYR A 665 -2.43 -22.49 24.18
CA TYR A 665 -2.02 -23.06 22.89
C TYR A 665 -0.98 -22.20 22.18
N TYR A 666 -0.21 -22.84 21.31
CA TYR A 666 0.87 -22.26 20.51
C TYR A 666 0.72 -22.68 19.04
N ASP A 667 0.73 -21.69 18.15
CA ASP A 667 0.81 -21.86 16.70
C ASP A 667 2.25 -21.53 16.25
N PRO A 668 3.00 -22.43 15.59
CA PRO A 668 4.34 -22.14 15.09
C PRO A 668 4.40 -20.95 14.13
N GLN A 669 3.31 -20.64 13.41
CA GLN A 669 3.27 -19.54 12.45
C GLN A 669 2.96 -18.17 13.10
N ASP A 670 2.28 -18.16 14.25
CA ASP A 670 2.12 -16.98 15.11
C ASP A 670 2.68 -17.33 16.49
N PRO A 671 4.00 -17.14 16.73
CA PRO A 671 4.74 -17.67 17.87
C PRO A 671 4.38 -16.94 19.17
N LYS A 672 3.13 -17.07 19.59
CA LYS A 672 2.53 -16.45 20.77
C LYS A 672 1.62 -17.46 21.45
N TRP A 673 1.84 -17.63 22.74
CA TRP A 673 0.96 -18.41 23.59
C TRP A 673 -0.35 -17.66 23.82
N ARG A 674 -1.47 -18.33 23.61
CA ARG A 674 -2.81 -17.78 23.78
C ARG A 674 -3.64 -18.69 24.66
N LEU A 675 -4.59 -18.12 25.40
CA LEU A 675 -5.52 -18.89 26.23
C LEU A 675 -6.53 -19.64 25.32
N LEU A 676 -6.71 -20.93 25.55
CA LEU A 676 -7.74 -21.76 24.93
C LEU A 676 -8.97 -21.88 25.84
N GLY A 677 -8.75 -22.10 27.13
CA GLY A 677 -9.80 -22.30 28.12
C GLY A 677 -9.24 -22.44 29.53
N LYS A 678 -10.09 -22.84 30.47
CA LYS A 678 -9.70 -23.15 31.85
C LYS A 678 -10.15 -24.55 32.24
N LEU A 679 -9.33 -25.26 32.99
CA LEU A 679 -9.65 -26.53 33.63
C LEU A 679 -10.73 -26.32 34.69
N PRO A 680 -11.67 -27.26 34.85
CA PRO A 680 -12.62 -27.25 35.96
C PRO A 680 -11.90 -27.36 37.31
N VAL A 681 -10.88 -28.23 37.38
CA VAL A 681 -10.06 -28.46 38.57
C VAL A 681 -8.57 -28.41 38.18
N PRO A 682 -7.73 -27.66 38.92
CA PRO A 682 -6.28 -27.67 38.73
C PRO A 682 -5.71 -29.03 39.17
N LEU A 683 -5.08 -29.76 38.24
CA LEU A 683 -4.57 -31.11 38.46
C LEU A 683 -3.06 -31.19 38.26
N LEU A 684 -2.38 -31.89 39.17
CA LEU A 684 -0.97 -32.29 39.05
C LEU A 684 -0.88 -33.69 38.43
N SER A 685 -0.01 -33.82 37.42
CA SER A 685 0.27 -35.07 36.69
C SER A 685 -0.99 -35.83 36.23
N PRO A 686 -1.97 -35.16 35.58
CA PRO A 686 -3.11 -35.85 34.99
C PRO A 686 -2.67 -36.67 33.77
N GLY A 687 -3.45 -37.69 33.44
CA GLY A 687 -3.37 -38.36 32.15
C GLY A 687 -4.13 -37.54 31.11
N VAL A 688 -3.47 -37.21 29.99
CA VAL A 688 -4.10 -36.43 28.91
C VAL A 688 -3.90 -37.15 27.59
N ALA A 689 -5.00 -37.39 26.88
CA ALA A 689 -5.00 -37.90 25.52
C ALA A 689 -5.78 -36.94 24.62
N ALA A 690 -5.38 -36.78 23.37
CA ALA A 690 -6.05 -35.88 22.44
C ALA A 690 -6.44 -36.59 21.15
N THR A 691 -7.65 -36.30 20.68
CA THR A 691 -8.05 -36.50 19.30
C THR A 691 -7.81 -35.22 18.50
N ARG A 692 -8.08 -35.25 17.20
CA ARG A 692 -8.01 -34.06 16.35
C ARG A 692 -8.84 -32.89 16.88
N ASN A 693 -9.99 -33.14 17.54
CA ASN A 693 -10.96 -32.10 17.90
C ASN A 693 -11.42 -32.13 19.37
N SER A 694 -10.81 -32.97 20.22
CA SER A 694 -11.19 -33.11 21.63
C SER A 694 -9.99 -33.53 22.48
N ILE A 695 -9.95 -33.04 23.73
CA ILE A 695 -8.90 -33.35 24.70
C ILE A 695 -9.53 -34.09 25.86
N TYR A 696 -9.05 -35.28 26.18
CA TYR A 696 -9.46 -36.09 27.31
C TYR A 696 -8.48 -35.88 28.47
N ILE A 697 -9.02 -35.66 29.67
CA ILE A 697 -8.27 -35.58 30.92
C ILE A 697 -8.79 -36.68 31.84
N THR A 698 -7.87 -37.40 32.47
CA THR A 698 -8.17 -38.52 33.35
C THR A 698 -7.30 -38.43 34.60
N GLY A 699 -7.93 -38.56 35.77
CA GLY A 699 -7.28 -38.58 37.07
C GLY A 699 -6.33 -37.42 37.34
N GLY A 700 -5.28 -37.68 38.12
CA GLY A 700 -4.36 -36.68 38.62
C GLY A 700 -4.66 -36.31 40.07
N LYS A 701 -3.74 -35.53 40.66
CA LYS A 701 -3.83 -35.08 42.04
C LYS A 701 -4.41 -33.66 42.07
N ALA A 702 -5.59 -33.50 42.67
CA ALA A 702 -6.17 -32.19 42.90
C ALA A 702 -5.34 -31.49 43.98
N MET A 703 -4.99 -30.22 43.75
CA MET A 703 -4.21 -29.42 44.69
C MET A 703 -4.82 -28.02 44.77
N LEU A 704 -5.13 -27.56 45.99
CA LEU A 704 -5.55 -26.22 46.41
C LEU A 704 -6.16 -25.30 45.32
N SER A 705 -7.47 -25.10 45.43
CA SER A 705 -8.14 -23.86 45.00
C SER A 705 -7.59 -22.66 45.80
N ARG A 706 -7.69 -21.44 45.26
CA ARG A 706 -7.37 -20.15 45.93
C ARG A 706 -8.04 -19.95 47.31
N THR A 707 -8.92 -20.85 47.73
CA THR A 707 -9.76 -20.79 48.94
C THR A 707 -9.16 -21.46 50.19
N GLY A 708 -8.00 -22.14 50.10
CA GLY A 708 -7.19 -22.47 51.29
C GLY A 708 -7.60 -23.69 52.12
N GLU A 709 -8.41 -24.63 51.60
CA GLU A 709 -8.63 -25.94 52.21
C GLU A 709 -7.73 -27.00 51.55
N GLU A 710 -6.99 -27.77 52.36
CA GLU A 710 -6.00 -28.78 51.93
C GLU A 710 -6.67 -30.09 51.49
N ASP A 711 -7.23 -30.15 50.28
CA ASP A 711 -7.63 -31.42 49.66
C ASP A 711 -6.48 -32.00 48.83
N ASP A 712 -5.60 -32.78 49.48
CA ASP A 712 -4.47 -33.49 48.86
C ASP A 712 -4.91 -34.83 48.21
N THR A 713 -5.96 -34.83 47.40
CA THR A 713 -6.64 -36.06 46.96
C THR A 713 -6.30 -36.45 45.51
N VAL A 714 -6.01 -37.74 45.29
CA VAL A 714 -5.91 -38.33 43.96
C VAL A 714 -7.33 -38.64 43.46
N THR A 715 -7.63 -38.26 42.22
CA THR A 715 -8.99 -38.33 41.66
C THR A 715 -9.13 -39.46 40.64
N ASN A 716 -10.35 -40.00 40.51
CA ASN A 716 -10.76 -40.91 39.44
C ASN A 716 -11.61 -40.21 38.37
N LYS A 717 -11.75 -38.88 38.43
CA LYS A 717 -12.58 -38.11 37.50
C LYS A 717 -12.00 -38.13 36.08
N ALA A 718 -12.89 -38.15 35.09
CA ALA A 718 -12.54 -37.99 33.69
C ALA A 718 -13.41 -36.91 33.03
N SER A 719 -12.79 -36.07 32.20
CA SER A 719 -13.47 -34.98 31.50
C SER A 719 -12.94 -34.82 30.08
N MET A 720 -13.80 -34.41 29.15
CA MET A 720 -13.45 -34.13 27.76
C MET A 720 -13.67 -32.65 27.44
N TYR A 721 -12.65 -31.98 26.92
CA TYR A 721 -12.79 -30.66 26.31
C TYR A 721 -13.09 -30.80 24.83
N SER A 722 -14.29 -30.38 24.41
CA SER A 722 -14.66 -30.32 23.00
C SER A 722 -14.23 -28.98 22.41
N LEU A 723 -13.34 -29.00 21.41
CA LEU A 723 -12.91 -27.79 20.70
C LEU A 723 -14.03 -27.19 19.84
N ALA A 724 -15.07 -27.96 19.51
CA ALA A 724 -16.20 -27.47 18.72
C ALA A 724 -17.07 -26.48 19.52
N ILE A 725 -17.38 -26.83 20.77
CA ILE A 725 -18.21 -26.02 21.67
C ILE A 725 -17.39 -25.20 22.69
N GLU A 726 -16.07 -25.38 22.71
CA GLU A 726 -15.12 -24.72 23.62
C GLU A 726 -15.46 -24.93 25.11
N ARG A 727 -15.98 -26.12 25.46
CA ARG A 727 -16.43 -26.47 26.82
C ARG A 727 -15.96 -27.85 27.27
N TRP A 728 -15.87 -28.01 28.59
CA TRP A 728 -15.67 -29.30 29.25
C TRP A 728 -16.98 -30.06 29.37
N LEU A 729 -16.90 -31.37 29.17
CA LEU A 729 -17.96 -32.34 29.38
C LEU A 729 -17.45 -33.37 30.39
N ASP A 730 -18.26 -33.68 31.38
CA ASP A 730 -17.94 -34.72 32.35
C ASP A 730 -18.21 -36.10 31.74
N LEU A 731 -17.25 -37.01 31.91
CA LEU A 731 -17.35 -38.40 31.47
C LEU A 731 -17.65 -39.30 32.67
N ALA A 732 -17.85 -40.59 32.42
CA ALA A 732 -17.87 -41.57 33.50
C ALA A 732 -16.55 -41.56 34.29
N ASP A 733 -16.66 -41.77 35.61
CA ASP A 733 -15.51 -41.86 36.50
C ASP A 733 -14.73 -43.15 36.24
N MET A 734 -13.40 -43.09 36.31
CA MET A 734 -12.52 -44.26 36.25
C MET A 734 -12.79 -45.20 37.43
N LEU A 735 -12.45 -46.48 37.26
CA LEU A 735 -12.59 -47.49 38.31
C LEU A 735 -11.64 -47.20 39.47
N ASP A 736 -10.38 -46.89 39.16
CA ASP A 736 -9.37 -46.53 40.17
C ASP A 736 -8.96 -45.06 40.09
N ALA A 737 -8.77 -44.42 41.26
CA ALA A 737 -8.16 -43.09 41.35
C ALA A 737 -6.64 -43.19 41.19
N ARG A 738 -6.07 -42.40 40.27
CA ARG A 738 -4.64 -42.48 39.95
C ARG A 738 -4.01 -41.17 39.48
N ARG A 739 -2.71 -41.01 39.69
CA ARG A 739 -1.86 -39.93 39.15
C ARG A 739 -0.61 -40.50 38.48
N SER A 740 0.05 -39.70 37.63
CA SER A 740 1.29 -40.12 36.93
C SER A 740 1.15 -41.43 36.13
N HIS A 741 -0.07 -41.76 35.71
CA HIS A 741 -0.38 -42.88 34.83
C HIS A 741 -0.15 -42.52 33.36
N GLY A 742 -0.06 -43.54 32.51
CA GLY A 742 -0.14 -43.38 31.07
C GLY A 742 -1.59 -43.18 30.65
N CYS A 743 -1.86 -42.25 29.75
CA CYS A 743 -3.17 -42.02 29.14
C CYS A 743 -2.99 -41.89 27.63
N ILE A 744 -3.56 -42.83 26.87
CA ILE A 744 -3.28 -43.01 25.45
C ILE A 744 -4.58 -43.17 24.69
N LEU A 745 -4.72 -42.47 23.57
CA LEU A 745 -5.79 -42.71 22.61
C LEU A 745 -5.34 -43.79 21.62
N LEU A 746 -6.11 -44.88 21.54
CA LEU A 746 -5.85 -45.98 20.60
C LEU A 746 -7.18 -46.50 20.03
N ASN A 747 -7.29 -46.57 18.70
CA ASN A 747 -8.48 -47.04 17.98
C ASN A 747 -9.80 -46.42 18.51
N GLY A 748 -9.79 -45.10 18.75
CA GLY A 748 -10.96 -44.36 19.23
C GLY A 748 -11.26 -44.49 20.73
N LYS A 749 -10.59 -45.40 21.45
CA LYS A 749 -10.76 -45.61 22.90
C LYS A 749 -9.63 -44.97 23.70
N VAL A 750 -9.89 -44.62 24.95
CA VAL A 750 -8.89 -44.03 25.85
C VAL A 750 -8.40 -45.08 26.84
N TYR A 751 -7.12 -45.41 26.77
CA TYR A 751 -6.49 -46.39 27.65
C TYR A 751 -5.73 -45.68 28.76
N VAL A 752 -5.89 -46.18 29.97
CA VAL A 752 -5.24 -45.70 31.18
C VAL A 752 -4.45 -46.84 31.80
N VAL A 753 -3.16 -46.64 32.04
CA VAL A 753 -2.23 -47.72 32.43
C VAL A 753 -1.31 -47.30 33.58
N GLY A 754 -1.24 -48.12 34.62
CA GLY A 754 -0.36 -47.94 35.78
C GLY A 754 -0.63 -46.65 36.56
N GLY A 755 0.43 -46.05 37.12
CA GLY A 755 0.36 -44.82 37.91
C GLY A 755 0.52 -45.07 39.41
N LEU A 756 0.12 -44.07 40.20
CA LEU A 756 0.15 -44.07 41.66
C LEU A 756 -1.28 -43.88 42.18
N ASP A 757 -1.66 -44.67 43.18
CA ASP A 757 -2.90 -44.50 43.91
C ASP A 757 -2.82 -43.34 44.93
N GLN A 758 -3.85 -43.17 45.76
CA GLN A 758 -3.89 -42.14 46.81
C GLN A 758 -2.83 -42.33 47.91
N HIS A 759 -2.25 -43.53 48.05
CA HIS A 759 -1.23 -43.85 49.05
C HIS A 759 0.18 -43.93 48.43
N ASP A 760 0.35 -43.42 47.20
CA ASP A 760 1.60 -43.49 46.42
C ASP A 760 2.10 -44.92 46.15
N VAL A 761 1.18 -45.89 46.12
CA VAL A 761 1.44 -47.27 45.70
C VAL A 761 1.40 -47.36 44.18
N VAL A 762 2.43 -47.97 43.60
CA VAL A 762 2.53 -48.15 42.15
C VAL A 762 1.55 -49.22 41.69
N MET A 763 0.73 -48.87 40.71
CA MET A 763 -0.33 -49.73 40.19
C MET A 763 0.11 -50.52 38.95
N ASP A 764 -0.39 -51.74 38.81
CA ASP A 764 -0.36 -52.55 37.60
C ASP A 764 -1.72 -52.59 36.86
N SER A 765 -2.77 -52.00 37.45
CA SER A 765 -4.09 -51.99 36.82
C SER A 765 -4.11 -51.15 35.55
N ALA A 766 -4.89 -51.61 34.58
CA ALA A 766 -5.12 -50.95 33.32
C ALA A 766 -6.61 -50.93 33.01
N GLU A 767 -7.08 -49.83 32.45
CA GLU A 767 -8.49 -49.58 32.15
C GLU A 767 -8.63 -48.99 30.74
N VAL A 768 -9.75 -49.26 30.09
CA VAL A 768 -10.12 -48.67 28.81
C VAL A 768 -11.47 -47.98 28.93
N TYR A 769 -11.55 -46.77 28.41
CA TYR A 769 -12.79 -46.02 28.27
C TYR A 769 -13.31 -46.15 26.85
N ASP A 770 -14.58 -46.55 26.76
CA ASP A 770 -15.34 -46.56 25.52
C ASP A 770 -16.24 -45.31 25.44
N PRO A 771 -15.95 -44.36 24.53
CA PRO A 771 -16.76 -43.15 24.36
C PRO A 771 -18.19 -43.42 23.87
N GLU A 772 -18.47 -44.56 23.24
CA GLU A 772 -19.80 -44.86 22.68
C GLU A 772 -20.83 -45.14 23.77
N ILE A 773 -20.42 -45.91 24.76
CA ILE A 773 -21.25 -46.30 25.91
C ILE A 773 -20.98 -45.46 27.16
N ASN A 774 -19.96 -44.61 27.12
CA ASN A 774 -19.49 -43.78 28.24
C ASN A 774 -19.22 -44.61 29.50
N GLN A 775 -18.40 -45.65 29.37
CA GLN A 775 -18.06 -46.56 30.47
C GLN A 775 -16.57 -46.93 30.46
N TRP A 776 -16.04 -47.23 31.65
CA TRP A 776 -14.71 -47.76 31.87
C TRP A 776 -14.77 -49.26 32.08
N GLU A 777 -13.86 -49.99 31.45
CA GLU A 777 -13.70 -51.43 31.60
C GLU A 777 -12.27 -51.74 32.03
N SER A 778 -12.13 -52.67 32.98
CA SER A 778 -10.81 -53.18 33.38
C SER A 778 -10.27 -54.12 32.30
N ILE A 779 -9.01 -53.92 31.91
CA ILE A 779 -8.29 -54.80 30.97
C ILE A 779 -7.17 -55.55 31.69
N MET A 780 -6.48 -56.42 30.96
CA MET A 780 -5.38 -57.22 31.51
C MET A 780 -4.35 -56.30 32.20
N PRO A 781 -4.00 -56.54 33.48
CA PRO A 781 -3.02 -55.72 34.19
C PRO A 781 -1.63 -55.87 33.57
N LEU A 782 -0.80 -54.85 33.78
CA LEU A 782 0.60 -54.88 33.35
C LEU A 782 1.35 -56.02 34.05
N SER A 783 2.31 -56.62 33.35
CA SER A 783 3.16 -57.67 33.94
C SER A 783 4.06 -57.11 35.05
N ARG A 784 4.39 -55.82 34.98
CA ARG A 784 5.10 -55.09 36.02
C ARG A 784 4.45 -53.73 36.26
N ALA A 785 4.04 -53.51 37.51
CA ALA A 785 3.50 -52.24 38.00
C ALA A 785 4.48 -51.09 37.70
N VAL A 786 3.94 -49.96 37.23
CA VAL A 786 4.78 -48.85 36.79
C VAL A 786 4.12 -47.50 36.99
N CYS A 787 4.90 -46.51 37.43
CA CYS A 787 4.51 -45.11 37.44
C CYS A 787 5.49 -44.25 36.64
N ALA A 788 5.03 -43.09 36.17
CA ALA A 788 5.84 -42.14 35.40
C ALA A 788 6.54 -42.77 34.16
N ALA A 789 5.92 -43.76 33.54
CA ALA A 789 6.38 -44.39 32.31
C ALA A 789 6.07 -43.53 31.08
N ALA A 790 6.91 -43.67 30.05
CA ALA A 790 6.65 -43.11 28.74
C ALA A 790 5.65 -44.01 28.02
N THR A 791 4.53 -43.46 27.55
CA THR A 791 3.45 -44.25 26.95
C THR A 791 3.05 -43.71 25.58
N ALA A 792 2.84 -44.61 24.62
CA ALA A 792 2.54 -44.26 23.24
C ALA A 792 1.68 -45.34 22.55
N ALA A 793 0.87 -44.91 21.58
CA ALA A 793 0.17 -45.80 20.66
C ALA A 793 0.92 -45.83 19.32
N CYS A 794 1.21 -47.02 18.80
CA CYS A 794 1.83 -47.18 17.50
C CYS A 794 1.31 -48.45 16.83
N GLN A 795 1.00 -48.39 15.53
CA GLN A 795 0.57 -49.55 14.73
C GLN A 795 -0.54 -50.41 15.39
N GLY A 796 -1.57 -49.75 15.95
CA GLY A 796 -2.69 -50.46 16.59
C GLY A 796 -2.39 -51.06 17.97
N GLN A 797 -1.19 -50.86 18.53
CA GLN A 797 -0.75 -51.40 19.81
C GLN A 797 -0.37 -50.29 20.80
N LEU A 798 -0.47 -50.59 22.09
CA LEU A 798 -0.09 -49.68 23.18
C LEU A 798 1.27 -50.09 23.73
N TYR A 799 2.14 -49.11 23.96
CA TYR A 799 3.50 -49.33 24.47
C TYR A 799 3.73 -48.53 25.74
N VAL A 800 4.33 -49.18 26.74
CA VAL A 800 4.72 -48.62 28.03
C VAL A 800 6.21 -48.83 28.19
N ILE A 801 6.97 -47.75 28.10
CA ILE A 801 8.44 -47.76 28.04
C ILE A 801 8.99 -47.15 29.34
N GLY A 802 9.79 -47.93 30.07
CA GLY A 802 10.48 -47.47 31.25
C GLY A 802 9.56 -47.22 32.45
N GLY A 803 9.76 -46.10 33.14
CA GLY A 803 9.08 -45.75 34.39
C GLY A 803 9.77 -46.33 35.63
N SER A 804 9.05 -46.30 36.76
CA SER A 804 9.55 -46.77 38.06
C SER A 804 8.60 -47.77 38.71
N THR A 805 9.14 -48.82 39.34
CA THR A 805 8.34 -49.77 40.15
C THR A 805 8.03 -49.25 41.55
N MET A 806 8.75 -48.24 42.03
CA MET A 806 8.54 -47.61 43.34
C MET A 806 8.72 -46.10 43.24
N PHE A 807 7.92 -45.33 43.98
CA PHE A 807 8.05 -43.88 44.00
C PHE A 807 9.15 -43.41 44.97
N ASN A 808 9.37 -44.13 46.08
CA ASN A 808 10.38 -43.80 47.08
C ASN A 808 10.92 -45.07 47.79
N PRO A 809 12.20 -45.47 47.57
CA PRO A 809 13.15 -44.92 46.61
C PRO A 809 12.72 -45.20 45.17
N ILE A 810 13.14 -44.34 44.24
CA ILE A 810 12.86 -44.52 42.81
C ILE A 810 13.64 -45.72 42.28
N VAL A 811 12.95 -46.68 41.63
CA VAL A 811 13.54 -47.90 41.05
C VAL A 811 13.19 -47.99 39.57
N PRO A 812 14.12 -47.62 38.66
CA PRO A 812 13.84 -47.60 37.23
C PRO A 812 13.61 -48.99 36.64
N ILE A 813 12.85 -49.01 35.54
CA ILE A 813 12.54 -50.20 34.76
C ILE A 813 13.18 -50.12 33.38
N ASN A 814 13.84 -51.20 32.96
CA ASN A 814 14.49 -51.31 31.65
C ASN A 814 13.66 -52.19 30.68
N LEU A 815 12.34 -51.97 30.65
CA LEU A 815 11.35 -52.81 29.97
C LEU A 815 10.43 -51.97 29.10
N ILE A 816 10.07 -52.51 27.94
CA ILE A 816 8.93 -52.07 27.13
C ILE A 816 7.84 -53.11 27.29
N GLN A 817 6.67 -52.72 27.79
CA GLN A 817 5.47 -53.55 27.84
C GLN A 817 4.54 -53.13 26.70
N CYS A 818 4.18 -54.07 25.83
CA CYS A 818 3.36 -53.86 24.64
C CYS A 818 2.02 -54.59 24.80
N PHE A 819 0.91 -53.88 24.70
CA PHE A 819 -0.44 -54.44 24.73
C PHE A 819 -1.04 -54.45 23.33
N SER A 820 -1.53 -55.62 22.92
CA SER A 820 -2.28 -55.80 21.68
C SER A 820 -3.77 -55.91 22.01
N PRO A 821 -4.60 -54.91 21.65
CA PRO A 821 -6.04 -54.95 21.88
C PRO A 821 -6.73 -56.14 21.21
N GLU A 822 -6.26 -56.55 20.02
CA GLU A 822 -6.80 -57.68 19.26
C GLU A 822 -6.66 -59.01 20.02
N THR A 823 -5.55 -59.20 20.73
CA THR A 823 -5.27 -60.43 21.47
C THR A 823 -5.59 -60.32 22.96
N GLY A 824 -5.79 -59.10 23.46
CA GLY A 824 -5.98 -58.80 24.88
C GLY A 824 -4.77 -59.15 25.76
N ARG A 825 -3.57 -59.28 25.19
CA ARG A 825 -2.37 -59.77 25.89
C ARG A 825 -1.22 -58.77 25.87
N TRP A 826 -0.41 -58.82 26.92
CA TRP A 826 0.85 -58.10 27.02
C TRP A 826 2.02 -58.94 26.49
N LYS A 827 2.95 -58.29 25.80
CA LYS A 827 4.29 -58.76 25.43
C LYS A 827 5.31 -57.82 26.02
N TYR A 828 6.55 -58.26 26.16
CA TYR A 828 7.60 -57.39 26.67
C TYR A 828 8.92 -57.54 25.92
N VAL A 829 9.67 -56.44 25.89
CA VAL A 829 11.01 -56.34 25.31
C VAL A 829 11.92 -55.69 26.35
N GLU A 830 13.02 -56.35 26.68
CA GLU A 830 14.04 -55.82 27.59
C GLU A 830 15.14 -55.14 26.80
N SER A 831 15.63 -54.00 27.30
CA SER A 831 16.78 -53.32 26.73
C SER A 831 17.51 -52.49 27.78
N SER A 832 18.82 -52.65 27.87
CA SER A 832 19.68 -51.87 28.77
C SER A 832 19.76 -50.38 28.42
N LEU A 833 19.27 -49.99 27.24
CA LEU A 833 19.21 -48.60 26.82
C LEU A 833 18.05 -47.83 27.46
N ILE A 834 17.10 -48.52 28.07
CA ILE A 834 15.91 -47.93 28.70
C ILE A 834 16.23 -47.67 30.16
N ASN A 835 16.11 -46.41 30.60
CA ASN A 835 16.14 -46.02 32.01
C ASN A 835 15.24 -44.79 32.26
N HIS A 836 14.19 -44.65 31.45
CA HIS A 836 13.40 -43.43 31.27
C HIS A 836 12.34 -43.28 32.35
N ILE A 837 12.60 -42.44 33.37
CA ILE A 837 11.62 -42.08 34.41
C ILE A 837 11.11 -40.66 34.17
N GLY A 838 9.78 -40.49 34.13
CA GLY A 838 9.16 -39.18 33.91
C GLY A 838 9.37 -38.64 32.50
N SER A 839 9.55 -39.55 31.53
CA SER A 839 9.80 -39.27 30.12
C SER A 839 8.50 -39.27 29.32
N PRO A 840 8.23 -38.30 28.44
CA PRO A 840 7.19 -38.41 27.43
C PRO A 840 7.62 -39.35 26.29
N ALA A 841 6.65 -40.04 25.68
CA ALA A 841 6.82 -40.76 24.43
C ALA A 841 5.95 -40.13 23.33
N VAL A 842 6.47 -40.10 22.10
CA VAL A 842 5.79 -39.55 20.93
C VAL A 842 5.95 -40.52 19.77
N THR A 843 4.84 -40.85 19.12
CA THR A 843 4.84 -41.69 17.90
C THR A 843 4.98 -40.81 16.66
N MET A 844 5.91 -41.16 15.77
CA MET A 844 6.15 -40.49 14.50
C MET A 844 6.67 -41.51 13.47
N ASP A 845 6.10 -41.51 12.27
CA ASP A 845 6.44 -42.42 11.16
C ASP A 845 6.51 -43.90 11.54
N GLY A 846 5.58 -44.36 12.39
CA GLY A 846 5.53 -45.76 12.85
C GLY A 846 6.60 -46.15 13.86
N LYS A 847 7.40 -45.19 14.35
CA LYS A 847 8.40 -45.38 15.41
C LYS A 847 8.01 -44.61 16.67
N ILE A 848 8.54 -45.04 17.81
CA ILE A 848 8.24 -44.44 19.13
C ILE A 848 9.50 -43.77 19.67
N TYR A 849 9.42 -42.47 19.91
CA TYR A 849 10.50 -41.67 20.46
C TYR A 849 10.23 -41.46 21.96
N ALA A 850 11.07 -42.03 22.83
CA ALA A 850 11.05 -41.73 24.26
C ALA A 850 12.14 -40.71 24.58
N ILE A 851 11.73 -39.54 25.06
CA ILE A 851 12.55 -38.33 25.08
C ILE A 851 12.95 -38.03 26.51
N ALA A 852 14.22 -38.26 26.87
CA ALA A 852 14.90 -37.85 28.11
C ALA A 852 14.15 -38.13 29.44
N GLY A 853 14.83 -38.20 30.57
CA GLY A 853 14.16 -38.51 31.84
C GLY A 853 14.89 -37.95 33.03
N ALA A 854 14.43 -38.33 34.22
CA ALA A 854 15.23 -38.09 35.41
C ALA A 854 16.66 -38.64 35.19
N PHE A 855 17.67 -37.81 35.49
CA PHE A 855 19.11 -38.13 35.46
C PHE A 855 19.79 -38.26 34.09
N HIS A 856 19.11 -38.17 32.94
CA HIS A 856 19.75 -38.27 31.61
C HIS A 856 19.04 -37.48 30.50
N ASN A 857 19.79 -37.12 29.46
CA ASN A 857 19.31 -36.39 28.28
C ASN A 857 19.24 -37.28 27.01
N HIS A 858 19.34 -38.59 27.16
CA HIS A 858 19.29 -39.50 26.03
C HIS A 858 17.88 -39.57 25.46
N VAL A 859 17.80 -39.68 24.13
CA VAL A 859 16.54 -39.91 23.41
C VAL A 859 16.68 -41.25 22.73
N ILE A 860 15.71 -42.14 22.97
CA ILE A 860 15.68 -43.46 22.36
C ILE A 860 14.53 -43.55 21.36
N VAL A 861 14.77 -44.30 20.30
CA VAL A 861 13.78 -44.64 19.30
C VAL A 861 13.57 -46.14 19.34
N PHE A 862 12.34 -46.55 19.54
CA PHE A 862 11.92 -47.93 19.44
C PHE A 862 11.19 -48.13 18.11
N ASP A 863 11.65 -49.09 17.32
CA ASP A 863 11.00 -49.50 16.08
C ASP A 863 10.20 -50.79 16.33
N PRO A 864 8.85 -50.72 16.35
CA PRO A 864 8.00 -51.89 16.58
C PRO A 864 8.17 -53.01 15.56
N ASN A 865 8.60 -52.71 14.32
CA ASN A 865 8.73 -53.72 13.27
C ASN A 865 9.96 -54.61 13.50
N THR A 866 11.04 -54.03 14.03
CA THR A 866 12.31 -54.73 14.26
C THR A 866 12.52 -55.10 15.73
N ASN A 867 11.70 -54.58 16.64
CA ASN A 867 11.86 -54.65 18.09
C ASN A 867 13.22 -54.14 18.60
N GLN A 868 13.86 -53.23 17.85
CA GLN A 868 15.15 -52.67 18.23
C GLN A 868 14.98 -51.28 18.87
N VAL A 869 15.84 -51.01 19.85
CA VAL A 869 15.97 -49.70 20.51
C VAL A 869 17.29 -49.07 20.07
N THR A 870 17.22 -47.89 19.46
CA THR A 870 18.38 -47.12 19.02
C THR A 870 18.44 -45.75 19.70
N ARG A 871 19.62 -45.14 19.77
CA ARG A 871 19.79 -43.77 20.28
C ARG A 871 19.83 -42.77 19.13
N VAL A 872 19.23 -41.61 19.35
CA VAL A 872 19.27 -40.45 18.43
C VAL A 872 19.90 -39.25 19.15
N ALA A 873 19.95 -38.08 18.50
CA ALA A 873 20.52 -36.89 19.11
C ALA A 873 19.92 -36.59 20.50
N ASN A 874 20.79 -36.29 21.45
CA ASN A 874 20.41 -36.01 22.83
C ASN A 874 19.77 -34.61 22.94
N ILE A 875 18.81 -34.47 23.85
CA ILE A 875 18.26 -33.15 24.17
C ILE A 875 19.31 -32.27 24.86
N SER A 876 19.30 -30.97 24.62
CA SER A 876 20.33 -30.06 25.15
C SER A 876 20.21 -29.87 26.66
N ILE A 877 18.99 -29.91 27.19
CA ILE A 877 18.68 -29.68 28.60
C ILE A 877 18.13 -30.96 29.23
N VAL A 878 18.81 -31.47 30.25
CA VAL A 878 18.32 -32.55 31.12
C VAL A 878 17.07 -32.07 31.87
N ARG A 879 15.96 -32.80 31.73
CA ARG A 879 14.65 -32.44 32.30
C ARG A 879 13.80 -33.68 32.58
N ALA A 880 13.09 -33.66 33.70
CA ALA A 880 12.08 -34.63 34.10
C ALA A 880 10.70 -33.96 34.20
N LEU A 881 9.62 -34.76 34.20
CA LEU A 881 8.23 -34.27 34.28
C LEU A 881 7.91 -33.20 33.22
N HIS A 882 8.58 -33.28 32.08
CA HIS A 882 8.32 -32.44 30.92
C HIS A 882 7.32 -33.14 30.00
N SER A 883 6.86 -32.45 28.96
CA SER A 883 5.96 -33.06 27.98
C SER A 883 6.41 -32.76 26.56
N ALA A 884 6.16 -33.73 25.69
CA ALA A 884 6.43 -33.61 24.27
C ALA A 884 5.20 -33.97 23.43
N ALA A 885 5.11 -33.38 22.24
CA ALA A 885 4.07 -33.68 21.25
C ALA A 885 4.61 -33.52 19.83
N MET A 886 4.04 -34.27 18.88
CA MET A 886 4.36 -34.15 17.47
C MET A 886 3.51 -33.07 16.81
N LEU A 887 4.14 -32.19 16.05
CA LEU A 887 3.48 -31.16 15.25
C LEU A 887 4.23 -30.97 13.94
N ASP A 888 3.52 -31.03 12.82
CA ASP A 888 4.04 -30.81 11.46
C ASP A 888 5.34 -31.58 11.16
N GLY A 889 5.39 -32.86 11.58
CA GLY A 889 6.55 -33.74 11.35
C GLY A 889 7.75 -33.50 12.27
N LYS A 890 7.62 -32.63 13.29
CA LYS A 890 8.65 -32.36 14.29
C LYS A 890 8.15 -32.64 15.69
N ILE A 891 9.08 -32.90 16.61
CA ILE A 891 8.76 -33.18 18.01
C ILE A 891 9.09 -31.96 18.86
N TYR A 892 8.08 -31.40 19.52
CA TYR A 892 8.25 -30.26 20.41
C TYR A 892 8.25 -30.71 21.87
N CYS A 893 9.31 -30.38 22.59
CA CYS A 893 9.50 -30.65 24.00
C CYS A 893 9.37 -29.34 24.81
N THR A 894 8.58 -29.38 25.89
CA THR A 894 8.19 -28.18 26.67
C THR A 894 8.39 -28.37 28.17
N GLY A 895 8.93 -27.34 28.84
CA GLY A 895 8.94 -27.23 30.31
C GLY A 895 9.72 -28.33 31.04
N GLY A 896 9.29 -28.68 32.25
CA GLY A 896 9.93 -29.70 33.11
C GLY A 896 10.90 -29.12 34.14
N ILE A 897 11.62 -30.00 34.83
CA ILE A 897 12.53 -29.64 35.94
C ILE A 897 13.79 -30.51 35.94
N ARG A 898 14.92 -30.00 36.42
CA ARG A 898 16.23 -30.71 36.40
C ARG A 898 16.31 -31.86 37.41
N ASP A 899 15.83 -31.64 38.64
CA ASP A 899 15.94 -32.53 39.80
C ASP A 899 14.63 -32.51 40.61
N VAL A 900 14.56 -33.36 41.65
CA VAL A 900 13.44 -33.52 42.59
C VAL A 900 12.84 -32.15 42.99
N PRO A 901 11.50 -31.99 43.07
CA PRO A 901 10.79 -30.69 43.14
C PRO A 901 11.28 -29.70 44.21
N GLU A 902 11.88 -30.19 45.29
CA GLU A 902 12.21 -29.41 46.49
C GLU A 902 13.34 -28.37 46.29
N VAL A 903 14.19 -28.50 45.27
CA VAL A 903 15.45 -27.71 45.17
C VAL A 903 15.56 -26.86 43.89
N ALA A 904 14.98 -27.29 42.76
CA ALA A 904 15.20 -26.65 41.46
C ALA A 904 14.03 -25.76 41.02
N ASP A 905 14.32 -24.76 40.19
CA ASP A 905 13.27 -23.98 39.52
C ASP A 905 12.85 -24.67 38.21
N PRO A 906 11.54 -24.69 37.88
CA PRO A 906 11.06 -25.26 36.63
C PRO A 906 11.61 -24.53 35.39
N TYR A 907 11.57 -25.20 34.25
CA TYR A 907 11.94 -24.65 32.97
C TYR A 907 10.75 -24.02 32.24
N ASN A 908 11.01 -22.94 31.51
CA ASN A 908 10.12 -22.40 30.49
C ASN A 908 10.66 -22.63 29.07
N SER A 909 11.75 -23.37 28.90
CA SER A 909 12.36 -23.61 27.59
C SER A 909 11.51 -24.57 26.75
N MET A 910 11.48 -24.31 25.44
CA MET A 910 10.89 -25.20 24.43
C MET A 910 11.97 -25.57 23.41
N GLU A 911 12.13 -26.87 23.15
CA GLU A 911 13.07 -27.42 22.17
C GLU A 911 12.30 -28.20 21.09
N CYS A 912 12.77 -28.17 19.86
CA CYS A 912 12.19 -28.86 18.71
C CYS A 912 13.22 -29.81 18.13
N TYR A 913 12.85 -31.08 18.00
CA TYR A 913 13.62 -32.10 17.32
C TYR A 913 13.15 -32.26 15.89
N ASP A 914 14.10 -32.22 14.97
CA ASP A 914 13.88 -32.46 13.55
C ASP A 914 14.45 -33.85 13.18
N PRO A 915 13.60 -34.83 12.84
CA PRO A 915 14.05 -36.18 12.53
C PRO A 915 14.84 -36.29 11.23
N GLU A 916 14.66 -35.37 10.26
CA GLU A 916 15.38 -35.43 8.99
C GLU A 916 16.86 -35.08 9.17
N THR A 917 17.14 -34.16 10.09
CA THR A 917 18.50 -33.69 10.39
C THR A 917 19.12 -34.37 11.61
N ASP A 918 18.33 -35.10 12.39
CA ASP A 918 18.70 -35.62 13.71
C ASP A 918 19.29 -34.54 14.63
N THR A 919 18.61 -33.38 14.73
CA THR A 919 19.07 -32.27 15.58
C THR A 919 17.98 -31.66 16.44
N TRP A 920 18.37 -31.20 17.64
CA TRP A 920 17.54 -30.41 18.53
C TRP A 920 17.83 -28.92 18.37
N THR A 921 16.78 -28.11 18.28
CA THR A 921 16.85 -26.64 18.13
C THR A 921 15.98 -25.94 19.17
N ALA A 922 16.32 -24.71 19.55
CA ALA A 922 15.49 -23.92 20.47
C ALA A 922 14.26 -23.37 19.73
N ALA A 923 13.05 -23.71 20.23
CA ALA A 923 11.78 -23.37 19.58
C ALA A 923 10.99 -22.24 20.28
N GLY A 924 11.51 -21.70 21.38
CA GLY A 924 10.94 -20.55 22.09
C GLY A 924 10.86 -20.75 23.59
N LYS A 925 10.01 -19.95 24.25
CA LYS A 925 9.77 -20.02 25.71
C LYS A 925 8.28 -20.03 26.03
N LEU A 926 7.93 -20.76 27.07
CA LEU A 926 6.62 -20.75 27.72
C LEU A 926 6.39 -19.42 28.45
N PRO A 927 5.14 -18.96 28.58
CA PRO A 927 4.83 -17.73 29.33
C PRO A 927 5.20 -17.83 30.81
N GLN A 928 5.17 -19.06 31.33
CA GLN A 928 5.48 -19.37 32.71
C GLN A 928 6.28 -20.68 32.76
N ALA A 929 7.21 -20.78 33.69
CA ALA A 929 7.96 -22.01 33.91
C ALA A 929 7.06 -23.03 34.63
N LEU A 930 6.98 -24.24 34.09
CA LEU A 930 6.05 -25.25 34.59
C LEU A 930 6.54 -26.68 34.37
N PHE A 931 6.08 -27.60 35.23
CA PHE A 931 6.41 -29.03 35.20
C PHE A 931 5.18 -29.89 35.54
N GLY A 932 5.21 -31.18 35.21
CA GLY A 932 4.09 -32.09 35.46
C GLY A 932 2.85 -31.83 34.58
N HIS A 933 3.00 -31.01 33.54
CA HIS A 933 1.97 -30.74 32.54
C HIS A 933 1.90 -31.83 31.47
N ARG A 934 0.92 -31.72 30.59
CA ARG A 934 0.84 -32.46 29.33
C ARG A 934 0.75 -31.51 28.15
N CYS A 935 1.46 -31.84 27.10
CA CYS A 935 1.48 -31.18 25.80
C CYS A 935 0.83 -32.13 24.81
N VAL A 936 -0.20 -31.66 24.11
CA VAL A 936 -0.93 -32.43 23.11
C VAL A 936 -1.14 -31.60 21.85
N THR A 937 -1.29 -32.26 20.72
CA THR A 937 -1.58 -31.61 19.44
C THR A 937 -3.05 -31.73 19.12
N VAL A 938 -3.69 -30.61 18.82
CA VAL A 938 -5.10 -30.56 18.39
C VAL A 938 -5.24 -29.67 17.16
N PHE A 939 -6.28 -29.91 16.37
CA PHE A 939 -6.57 -29.09 15.21
C PHE A 939 -7.49 -27.94 15.62
N LYS A 940 -6.98 -26.72 15.61
CA LYS A 940 -7.75 -25.53 15.95
C LYS A 940 -8.18 -24.79 14.69
N ARG A 941 -9.48 -24.55 14.56
CA ARG A 941 -10.06 -23.71 13.49
C ARG A 941 -9.84 -22.23 13.83
N THR A 942 -9.33 -21.44 12.89
CA THR A 942 -9.23 -19.99 13.10
C THR A 942 -10.61 -19.36 12.94
N LYS A 943 -11.18 -18.85 14.05
CA LYS A 943 -12.30 -17.91 13.95
C LYS A 943 -11.75 -16.65 13.30
N ASN A 944 -12.27 -16.28 12.14
CA ASN A 944 -12.10 -14.93 11.63
C ASN A 944 -12.87 -14.00 12.58
N GLU A 945 -12.22 -13.53 13.65
CA GLU A 945 -12.71 -12.28 14.24
C GLU A 945 -12.67 -11.25 13.11
N PRO A 946 -13.79 -10.56 12.79
CA PRO A 946 -13.72 -9.42 11.91
C PRO A 946 -12.65 -8.52 12.49
N ARG A 947 -11.63 -8.17 11.69
CA ARG A 947 -10.60 -7.20 12.08
C ARG A 947 -11.38 -5.98 12.57
N LYS A 948 -11.51 -5.82 13.90
CA LYS A 948 -11.99 -4.57 14.47
C LYS A 948 -11.08 -3.52 13.88
N LYS A 949 -11.61 -2.69 12.98
CA LYS A 949 -10.89 -1.55 12.41
C LYS A 949 -10.22 -0.88 13.62
N LYS A 950 -8.89 -0.91 13.67
CA LYS A 950 -8.13 -0.28 14.74
C LYS A 950 -8.62 1.15 14.80
N LYS A 951 -9.35 1.52 15.85
CA LYS A 951 -9.55 2.94 16.15
C LYS A 951 -8.13 3.53 16.21
N PRO A 952 -7.80 4.57 15.44
CA PRO A 952 -6.50 5.19 15.52
C PRO A 952 -6.33 5.71 16.96
N ALA A 953 -5.13 5.50 17.50
CA ALA A 953 -4.75 5.93 18.83
C ALA A 953 -4.85 7.46 18.95
N GLY A 954 -6.01 7.93 19.39
CA GLY A 954 -6.21 9.31 19.83
C GLY A 954 -5.61 9.48 21.22
N LYS A 955 -4.71 10.46 21.34
CA LYS A 955 -4.02 10.86 22.57
C LYS A 955 -5.02 11.07 23.71
N SER A 956 -4.68 10.50 24.86
CA SER A 956 -5.26 10.84 26.15
C SER A 956 -4.90 12.29 26.51
N ASP A 957 -5.82 13.22 26.30
CA ASP A 957 -5.83 14.49 27.04
C ASP A 957 -6.89 14.40 28.13
N GLN A 958 -6.43 14.57 29.36
CA GLN A 958 -7.25 14.74 30.54
C GLN A 958 -8.17 15.94 30.35
N VAL A 959 -9.48 15.72 30.39
CA VAL A 959 -10.44 16.76 30.76
C VAL A 959 -11.29 16.20 31.88
N GLN A 960 -11.00 16.67 33.10
CA GLN A 960 -11.92 16.61 34.22
C GLN A 960 -13.20 17.34 33.83
N LEU A 961 -14.33 16.65 33.82
CA LEU A 961 -15.63 17.29 33.94
C LEU A 961 -16.49 16.47 34.90
N SER A 962 -17.04 17.23 35.84
CA SER A 962 -17.72 16.92 37.08
C SER A 962 -18.97 16.06 36.92
N SER A 963 -19.20 15.25 37.94
CA SER A 963 -20.48 14.68 38.32
C SER A 963 -21.55 15.75 38.46
N ASP A 964 -22.63 15.68 37.67
CA ASP A 964 -23.99 15.96 38.13
C ASP A 964 -25.06 15.49 37.11
N HIS A 965 -25.94 14.61 37.60
CA HIS A 965 -27.36 14.43 37.24
C HIS A 965 -27.81 13.53 36.03
N PRO A 966 -29.07 12.98 36.06
CA PRO A 966 -29.31 11.54 35.96
C PRO A 966 -30.37 11.16 34.91
N ALA A 967 -30.05 10.27 33.97
CA ALA A 967 -31.06 9.69 33.09
C ALA A 967 -30.64 8.30 32.63
N ARG A 968 -30.74 7.30 33.51
CA ARG A 968 -30.69 5.87 33.17
C ARG A 968 -31.22 4.99 34.32
N GLN A 969 -32.50 5.16 34.62
CA GLN A 969 -33.30 4.16 35.33
C GLN A 969 -34.70 4.19 34.73
N PHE A 970 -34.88 3.60 33.55
CA PHE A 970 -36.18 3.12 33.08
C PHE A 970 -35.90 2.08 31.98
N LEU A 971 -36.63 0.96 32.04
CA LEU A 971 -36.55 -0.25 31.17
C LEU A 971 -35.66 -1.40 31.68
N GLN A 972 -35.90 -1.81 32.92
CA GLN A 972 -35.83 -3.23 33.27
C GLN A 972 -36.96 -3.53 34.27
N ARG A 973 -38.18 -3.80 33.76
CA ARG A 973 -39.26 -4.54 34.45
C ARG A 973 -40.49 -4.64 33.55
N ARG A 974 -41.09 -5.85 33.58
CA ARG A 974 -42.27 -6.37 32.86
C ARG A 974 -41.92 -6.89 31.46
N GLY A 975 -41.94 -8.18 31.19
CA GLY A 975 -42.69 -9.30 31.79
C GLY A 975 -43.37 -10.01 30.61
N THR A 976 -42.90 -11.19 30.22
CA THR A 976 -43.67 -12.44 30.40
C THR A 976 -45.18 -12.20 30.47
N THR A 977 -45.90 -12.55 29.40
CA THR A 977 -47.11 -13.42 29.36
C THR A 977 -47.61 -13.47 27.91
N ILE A 978 -48.27 -14.58 27.56
CA ILE A 978 -49.23 -14.84 26.46
C ILE A 978 -48.60 -15.65 25.30
N LEU A 979 -49.07 -16.85 24.92
CA LEU A 979 -50.15 -17.77 25.32
C LEU A 979 -49.84 -19.15 24.68
N GLY A 980 -50.23 -20.26 25.30
CA GLY A 980 -51.23 -21.15 24.69
C GLY A 980 -50.72 -22.58 24.59
#